data_AF-A0A6A6V621-F1
#
_entry.id   AF-A0A6A6V621-F1
#
_cell.length_a   1.000
_cell.length_b   1.000
_cell.length_c   1.000
_cell.angle_alpha   90.00
_cell.angle_beta   90.00
_cell.angle_gamma   90.00
#
_symmetry.space_group_name_H-M   'P 1'
#
loop_
_entity.id
_entity.type
_entity.pdbx_description
1 polymer ?
#
loop_
_entity_poly.entity_id
_entity_poly.type
_entity_poly.pdbx_seq_one_letter_code
_entity_poly.pdbx_strand_id
1 'polypeptide(L)'
;MANWKITVAPETRRSYTVPFLRSRKFFAVDDSGSTWGYGILKHEKAFVQYVHDTYKHSDDLISAWGTACDNPSPIFHPLLWDADHGGTEPQNILSNPAALDAIHQANVWFLITDGEIQDKDVTSLASYAHSHNVMSVPVVFLIVEQRGATPGGANISVGVTFYAEVQDAMILFKDTDDGQIHLIAAKGCFAPLAGTDDLTSWEKLPTFTGEQHFFKHCEGYDIKVPTVESREGPMKGISLGPQWDEANGGSTWVDLDVLLDSGSLTGPEIQNLLAEEAFHNLVVAYKLRNRLPELRTFLLVQKVEQINPRLEDVSGAAKIISKLSVEGLNESERLRLQEELRNAHANNREQYRRSLTNSANSPEIQEARMRNRLVDDALQALAAIEAAGYSADILSRRSNRARRANAVSDDSAVALEILDLDGPSYKASCFICCGENATMSVCLKEVDFDGANTTDFALNFPLAAAASESNMKVLSSQNICFQCSLISPSYSIWKEKIKAIIPFVNYEGANKRYIESQLYLALTESLSIGPSIVSQLFMGIIHGHLASKQWAGAGLSDSELDSAQYKEERQRRNALLWMLDELLQKTWTREDFMSTGKWVQFPQALSWLLEDFEKNNVSSRLVTYPVAGFDTLLSFGLKTAVFSAANARLMRISKLIYSVASKYLADLQSYAHFEKDWKQVYLKCIFQEFNSALVPKDLCGPQSLVTDVEDFYSRLSVLLEMGQSQNYTWMNPETKSTVMHKIQLLLFWLVYKERNPMKTQTYFQILQRDNQMASALLDPHLTVPISTLHEQLLSTFVSPDNNQFIDSEARRTHMDFIAPFKTPFGPSVLHCGMCNTPFLTLDSGSPLEDTHVRTILKNRKDHLIHVFGIRGSFEQSTNGMPEPTSFGRSPTSAHANYHSNLVQAWVEASQNERRAIVHDESARDQFVRAVQTRICEQGRGDVYNQHMERHVRDMLPSFFNVLAQALRMQEKDDGDLSVYVHDFEENSLEDKARFELRLRAEKREWRSHMLRSLGTLA
;
A
#
# COMPACT_ATOMS: atom_id res chain seq x y z
N MET A 1 -19.17 -3.06 -47.06
CA MET A 1 -18.82 -2.86 -45.64
C MET A 1 -19.19 -4.14 -44.92
N ALA A 2 -18.33 -4.63 -44.02
CA ALA A 2 -18.66 -5.80 -43.22
C ALA A 2 -19.87 -5.47 -42.33
N ASN A 3 -20.88 -6.33 -42.32
CA ASN A 3 -22.10 -6.10 -41.55
C ASN A 3 -21.85 -6.53 -40.10
N TRP A 4 -21.50 -5.58 -39.23
CA TRP A 4 -21.27 -5.79 -37.80
C TRP A 4 -22.57 -6.05 -37.01
N LYS A 5 -23.73 -5.82 -37.64
CA LYS A 5 -25.05 -6.17 -37.10
C LYS A 5 -25.44 -7.57 -37.54
N ILE A 6 -25.63 -8.46 -36.59
CA ILE A 6 -26.06 -9.84 -36.83
C ILE A 6 -27.55 -9.93 -36.51
N THR A 7 -28.37 -9.97 -37.55
CA THR A 7 -29.82 -10.20 -37.42
C THR A 7 -30.09 -11.69 -37.32
N VAL A 8 -30.71 -12.11 -36.21
CA VAL A 8 -31.16 -13.50 -36.04
C VAL A 8 -32.42 -13.68 -36.88
N ALA A 9 -32.36 -14.47 -37.96
CA ALA A 9 -33.52 -14.71 -38.81
C ALA A 9 -34.63 -15.43 -38.02
N PRO A 10 -35.91 -15.02 -38.11
CA PRO A 10 -37.02 -15.62 -37.37
C PRO A 10 -37.45 -17.01 -37.90
N GLU A 11 -36.56 -17.77 -38.53
CA GLU A 11 -36.89 -19.06 -39.15
C GLU A 11 -37.02 -20.18 -38.11
N THR A 12 -38.26 -20.46 -37.68
CA THR A 12 -38.81 -21.78 -37.31
C THR A 12 -37.83 -22.81 -36.68
N ARG A 13 -37.18 -22.47 -35.56
CA ARG A 13 -36.50 -23.46 -34.71
C ARG A 13 -37.31 -23.65 -33.44
N ARG A 14 -37.73 -24.89 -33.17
CA ARG A 14 -38.41 -25.25 -31.92
C ARG A 14 -37.39 -25.13 -30.78
N SER A 15 -37.38 -24.01 -30.06
CA SER A 15 -36.70 -23.92 -28.78
C SER A 15 -37.43 -24.84 -27.80
N TYR A 16 -36.83 -25.99 -27.49
CA TYR A 16 -37.34 -26.87 -26.45
C TYR A 16 -36.95 -26.26 -25.11
N THR A 17 -37.92 -25.69 -24.40
CA THR A 17 -37.70 -25.11 -23.08
C THR A 17 -38.28 -25.99 -21.98
N VAL A 18 -37.65 -26.00 -20.80
CA VAL A 18 -38.13 -26.68 -19.60
C VAL A 18 -38.40 -25.69 -18.48
N PRO A 19 -39.31 -25.99 -17.52
CA PRO A 19 -39.48 -25.14 -16.35
C PRO A 19 -38.17 -25.02 -15.56
N PHE A 20 -37.77 -23.80 -15.20
CA PHE A 20 -36.53 -23.47 -14.49
C PHE A 20 -36.25 -24.40 -13.30
N LEU A 21 -37.25 -24.61 -12.44
CA LEU A 21 -37.09 -25.41 -11.21
C LEU A 21 -36.96 -26.91 -11.49
N ARG A 22 -37.50 -27.40 -12.61
CA ARG A 22 -37.41 -28.81 -13.00
C ARG A 22 -36.29 -29.08 -14.00
N SER A 23 -35.46 -28.08 -14.27
CA SER A 23 -34.34 -28.19 -15.20
C SER A 23 -33.16 -28.95 -14.58
N ARG A 24 -32.27 -29.47 -15.41
CA ARG A 24 -31.00 -30.09 -15.00
C ARG A 24 -30.01 -29.00 -14.60
N LYS A 25 -29.43 -29.10 -13.39
CA LYS A 25 -28.62 -28.06 -12.77
C LYS A 25 -27.18 -28.54 -12.56
N PHE A 26 -26.23 -27.63 -12.72
CA PHE A 26 -24.87 -27.81 -12.22
C PHE A 26 -24.58 -26.73 -11.18
N PHE A 27 -24.07 -27.13 -10.01
CA PHE A 27 -23.71 -26.23 -8.92
C PHE A 27 -22.19 -26.16 -8.79
N ALA A 28 -21.61 -24.99 -9.06
CA ALA A 28 -20.24 -24.67 -8.72
C ALA A 28 -20.25 -23.88 -7.40
N VAL A 29 -19.83 -24.53 -6.32
CA VAL A 29 -19.83 -23.95 -4.97
C VAL A 29 -18.43 -23.56 -4.54
N ASP A 30 -18.27 -22.31 -4.11
CA ASP A 30 -17.02 -21.80 -3.61
C ASP A 30 -16.66 -22.48 -2.28
N ASP A 31 -15.47 -23.06 -2.21
CA ASP A 31 -14.88 -23.70 -1.05
C ASP A 31 -13.51 -23.08 -0.71
N SER A 32 -13.28 -21.85 -1.18
CA SER A 32 -12.09 -21.09 -0.87
C SER A 32 -12.09 -20.59 0.58
N GLY A 33 -10.90 -20.25 1.08
CA GLY A 33 -10.69 -19.82 2.46
C GLY A 33 -11.39 -18.50 2.83
N SER A 34 -11.91 -17.70 1.88
CA SER A 34 -12.75 -16.53 2.19
C SER A 34 -14.08 -16.92 2.82
N THR A 35 -14.62 -18.08 2.41
CA THR A 35 -15.87 -18.62 2.94
C THR A 35 -15.75 -19.07 4.41
N TRP A 36 -14.53 -19.11 4.96
CA TRP A 36 -14.23 -19.43 6.36
C TRP A 36 -14.53 -18.25 7.29
N GLY A 37 -15.76 -18.22 7.82
CA GLY A 37 -16.18 -17.24 8.84
C GLY A 37 -17.56 -16.67 8.57
N TYR A 38 -18.11 -15.92 9.54
CA TYR A 38 -19.36 -15.14 9.44
C TYR A 38 -20.65 -15.86 8.99
N GLY A 39 -20.63 -17.19 8.88
CA GLY A 39 -21.80 -17.99 8.49
C GLY A 39 -22.04 -18.08 6.98
N ILE A 40 -21.13 -17.55 6.14
CA ILE A 40 -21.22 -17.59 4.67
C ILE A 40 -21.45 -19.01 4.15
N LEU A 41 -20.53 -19.92 4.47
CA LEU A 41 -20.59 -21.34 4.14
C LEU A 41 -21.92 -21.99 4.53
N LYS A 42 -22.48 -21.60 5.67
CA LYS A 42 -23.77 -22.12 6.15
C LYS A 42 -24.92 -21.64 5.25
N HIS A 43 -24.89 -20.38 4.82
CA HIS A 43 -25.91 -19.81 3.94
C HIS A 43 -25.81 -20.34 2.51
N GLU A 44 -24.60 -20.55 1.98
CA GLU A 44 -24.40 -21.19 0.67
C GLU A 44 -24.90 -22.64 0.70
N LYS A 45 -24.49 -23.44 1.69
CA LYS A 45 -24.97 -24.80 1.91
C LYS A 45 -26.49 -24.87 1.99
N ALA A 46 -27.10 -24.00 2.79
CA ALA A 46 -28.55 -23.96 2.95
C ALA A 46 -29.27 -23.67 1.63
N PHE A 47 -28.74 -22.77 0.80
CA PHE A 47 -29.32 -22.45 -0.49
C PHE A 47 -29.27 -23.65 -1.44
N VAL A 48 -28.10 -24.27 -1.60
CA VAL A 48 -27.90 -25.42 -2.48
C VAL A 48 -28.75 -26.61 -2.05
N GLN A 49 -28.75 -26.92 -0.76
CA GLN A 49 -29.54 -28.01 -0.18
C GLN A 49 -31.03 -27.77 -0.41
N TYR A 50 -31.52 -26.55 -0.17
CA TYR A 50 -32.92 -26.22 -0.41
C TYR A 50 -33.34 -26.47 -1.86
N VAL A 51 -32.53 -26.02 -2.82
CA VAL A 51 -32.80 -26.21 -4.26
C VAL A 51 -32.77 -27.68 -4.63
N HIS A 52 -31.74 -28.41 -4.19
CA HIS A 52 -31.59 -29.84 -4.50
C HIS A 52 -32.72 -30.68 -3.88
N ASP A 53 -33.07 -30.45 -2.62
CA ASP A 53 -34.06 -31.26 -1.90
C ASP A 53 -35.48 -30.99 -2.37
N THR A 54 -35.80 -29.73 -2.70
CA THR A 54 -37.15 -29.32 -3.10
C THR A 54 -37.40 -29.52 -4.60
N TYR A 55 -36.37 -29.28 -5.43
CA TYR A 55 -36.47 -29.19 -6.88
C TYR A 55 -35.49 -30.13 -7.61
N LYS A 56 -35.30 -31.32 -7.04
CA LYS A 56 -34.36 -32.33 -7.52
C LYS A 56 -34.56 -32.71 -8.99
N HIS A 57 -33.47 -32.74 -9.74
CA HIS A 57 -33.36 -33.49 -10.99
C HIS A 57 -32.42 -34.70 -10.81
N SER A 58 -32.62 -35.79 -11.56
CA SER A 58 -31.79 -37.00 -11.44
C SER A 58 -30.34 -36.76 -11.86
N ASP A 59 -30.13 -35.79 -12.75
CA ASP A 59 -28.84 -35.50 -13.38
C ASP A 59 -28.22 -34.19 -12.86
N ASP A 60 -28.64 -33.73 -11.68
CA ASP A 60 -28.02 -32.60 -10.98
C ASP A 60 -26.61 -32.99 -10.51
N LEU A 61 -25.65 -32.09 -10.72
CA LEU A 61 -24.25 -32.29 -10.34
C LEU A 61 -23.74 -31.11 -9.51
N ILE A 62 -22.81 -31.36 -8.61
CA ILE A 62 -22.15 -30.34 -7.77
C ILE A 62 -20.63 -30.48 -7.82
N SER A 63 -19.91 -29.36 -7.75
CA SER A 63 -18.46 -29.30 -7.64
C SER A 63 -18.03 -28.18 -6.70
N ALA A 64 -17.12 -28.49 -5.77
CA ALA A 64 -16.43 -27.50 -4.96
C ALA A 64 -15.26 -26.87 -5.75
N TRP A 65 -15.01 -25.58 -5.55
CA TRP A 65 -13.92 -24.88 -6.23
C TRP A 65 -13.23 -23.82 -5.37
N GLY A 66 -11.95 -23.59 -5.65
CA GLY A 66 -11.07 -22.57 -5.08
C GLY A 66 -9.82 -22.44 -5.97
N THR A 67 -8.62 -22.61 -5.42
CA THR A 67 -7.36 -22.77 -6.20
C THR A 67 -7.35 -24.09 -7.01
N ALA A 68 -8.23 -25.03 -6.70
CA ALA A 68 -8.53 -26.20 -7.52
C ALA A 68 -10.05 -26.37 -7.65
N CYS A 69 -10.50 -27.10 -8.68
CA CYS A 69 -11.92 -27.45 -8.84
C CYS A 69 -12.04 -28.98 -8.84
N ASP A 70 -12.90 -29.50 -7.97
CA ASP A 70 -13.19 -30.93 -7.89
C ASP A 70 -13.86 -31.45 -9.18
N ASN A 71 -13.91 -32.78 -9.32
CA ASN A 71 -14.74 -33.37 -10.37
C ASN A 71 -16.21 -33.35 -9.94
N PRO A 72 -17.15 -33.03 -10.86
CA PRO A 72 -18.57 -33.00 -10.53
C PRO A 72 -19.08 -34.33 -9.96
N SER A 73 -19.88 -34.23 -8.91
CA SER A 73 -20.46 -35.35 -8.19
C SER A 73 -21.98 -35.26 -8.15
N PRO A 74 -22.73 -36.37 -8.24
CA PRO A 74 -24.16 -36.39 -7.95
C PRO A 74 -24.46 -36.45 -6.44
N ILE A 75 -23.42 -36.52 -5.60
CA ILE A 75 -23.53 -36.68 -4.14
C ILE A 75 -23.43 -35.30 -3.49
N PHE A 76 -24.57 -34.75 -3.07
CA PHE A 76 -24.65 -33.47 -2.34
C PHE A 76 -24.38 -33.63 -0.84
N HIS A 77 -24.49 -34.86 -0.31
CA HIS A 77 -24.21 -35.20 1.09
C HIS A 77 -23.37 -36.47 1.19
N PRO A 78 -22.21 -36.48 1.90
CA PRO A 78 -21.55 -35.37 2.58
C PRO A 78 -20.43 -34.81 1.68
N LEU A 79 -20.74 -33.82 0.84
CA LEU A 79 -19.66 -33.07 0.19
C LEU A 79 -18.84 -32.41 1.32
N LEU A 80 -17.55 -32.71 1.41
CA LEU A 80 -16.61 -31.96 2.26
C LEU A 80 -16.53 -30.57 1.63
N TRP A 81 -17.10 -29.59 2.32
CA TRP A 81 -17.21 -28.20 1.86
C TRP A 81 -16.83 -27.38 3.10
N ASP A 82 -15.54 -27.31 3.42
CA ASP A 82 -15.01 -26.90 4.73
C ASP A 82 -14.03 -25.71 4.65
N ALA A 83 -14.11 -24.94 3.56
CA ALA A 83 -13.26 -23.83 3.16
C ALA A 83 -11.77 -24.20 2.99
N ASP A 84 -11.47 -25.38 2.44
CA ASP A 84 -10.12 -25.94 2.36
C ASP A 84 -9.48 -25.87 0.96
N HIS A 85 -10.16 -25.31 -0.03
CA HIS A 85 -9.67 -25.23 -1.42
C HIS A 85 -8.78 -24.02 -1.72
N GLY A 86 -8.27 -23.30 -0.72
CA GLY A 86 -7.27 -22.24 -0.91
C GLY A 86 -7.87 -20.90 -1.33
N GLY A 87 -7.35 -20.28 -2.40
CA GLY A 87 -7.81 -18.98 -2.90
C GLY A 87 -9.06 -19.05 -3.79
N THR A 88 -9.54 -17.90 -4.28
CA THR A 88 -10.73 -17.78 -5.15
C THR A 88 -10.31 -17.68 -6.61
N GLU A 89 -10.32 -18.80 -7.34
CA GLU A 89 -9.85 -18.89 -8.73
C GLU A 89 -10.89 -19.57 -9.66
N PRO A 90 -11.97 -18.87 -10.05
CA PRO A 90 -13.09 -19.44 -10.81
C PRO A 90 -12.68 -19.98 -12.20
N GLN A 91 -11.55 -19.55 -12.76
CA GLN A 91 -10.98 -20.10 -13.99
C GLN A 91 -10.69 -21.61 -13.90
N ASN A 92 -10.48 -22.13 -12.69
CA ASN A 92 -10.23 -23.55 -12.47
C ASN A 92 -11.48 -24.41 -12.69
N ILE A 93 -12.68 -23.82 -12.58
CA ILE A 93 -13.94 -24.48 -12.96
C ILE A 93 -13.91 -24.82 -14.45
N LEU A 94 -13.49 -23.86 -15.28
CA LEU A 94 -13.45 -24.00 -16.74
C LEU A 94 -12.24 -24.80 -17.22
N SER A 95 -11.18 -24.85 -16.42
CA SER A 95 -9.97 -25.63 -16.70
C SER A 95 -10.13 -27.11 -16.36
N ASN A 96 -11.11 -27.48 -15.53
CA ASN A 96 -11.44 -28.87 -15.25
C ASN A 96 -12.36 -29.42 -16.36
N PRO A 97 -11.91 -30.40 -17.18
CA PRO A 97 -12.71 -30.94 -18.28
C PRO A 97 -14.05 -31.56 -17.84
N ALA A 98 -14.07 -32.21 -16.66
CA ALA A 98 -15.28 -32.84 -16.16
C ALA A 98 -16.33 -31.80 -15.72
N ALA A 99 -15.87 -30.71 -15.07
CA ALA A 99 -16.73 -29.59 -14.71
C ALA A 99 -17.24 -28.84 -15.95
N LEU A 100 -16.39 -28.63 -16.95
CA LEU A 100 -16.77 -28.02 -18.21
C LEU A 100 -17.83 -28.86 -18.95
N ASP A 101 -17.64 -30.17 -19.02
CA ASP A 101 -18.64 -31.10 -19.60
C ASP A 101 -19.96 -31.02 -18.82
N ALA A 102 -19.92 -30.96 -17.48
CA ALA A 102 -21.11 -30.81 -16.66
C ALA A 102 -21.85 -29.47 -16.92
N ILE A 103 -21.13 -28.36 -17.10
CA ILE A 103 -21.70 -27.05 -17.48
C ILE A 103 -22.43 -27.16 -18.82
N HIS A 104 -21.78 -27.70 -19.85
CA HIS A 104 -22.40 -27.87 -21.17
C HIS A 104 -23.67 -28.74 -21.12
N GLN A 105 -23.67 -29.74 -20.25
CA GLN A 105 -24.77 -30.68 -20.08
C GLN A 105 -25.89 -30.17 -19.15
N ALA A 106 -25.67 -29.09 -18.39
CA ALA A 106 -26.67 -28.49 -17.50
C ALA A 106 -27.56 -27.49 -18.24
N ASN A 107 -28.87 -27.47 -17.97
CA ASN A 107 -29.78 -26.44 -18.47
C ASN A 107 -29.57 -25.09 -17.76
N VAL A 108 -29.14 -25.15 -16.50
CA VAL A 108 -28.81 -23.97 -15.69
C VAL A 108 -27.54 -24.24 -14.90
N TRP A 109 -26.63 -23.28 -14.92
CA TRP A 109 -25.44 -23.27 -14.11
C TRP A 109 -25.61 -22.32 -12.92
N PHE A 110 -25.49 -22.86 -11.71
CA PHE A 110 -25.42 -22.09 -10.47
C PHE A 110 -23.96 -21.86 -10.10
N LEU A 111 -23.57 -20.60 -9.98
CA LEU A 111 -22.25 -20.18 -9.52
C LEU A 111 -22.42 -19.44 -8.19
N ILE A 112 -21.89 -20.03 -7.12
CA ILE A 112 -22.12 -19.59 -5.74
C ILE A 112 -20.77 -19.23 -5.15
N THR A 113 -20.66 -18.03 -4.57
CA THR A 113 -19.41 -17.49 -4.04
C THR A 113 -19.65 -16.35 -3.05
N ASP A 114 -18.68 -16.08 -2.21
CA ASP A 114 -18.54 -14.85 -1.43
C ASP A 114 -17.41 -13.95 -1.95
N GLY A 115 -16.62 -14.47 -2.88
CA GLY A 115 -15.28 -14.02 -3.16
C GLY A 115 -15.22 -13.00 -4.28
N GLU A 116 -14.47 -11.94 -3.99
CA GLU A 116 -13.95 -10.98 -4.96
C GLU A 116 -12.72 -11.57 -5.66
N ILE A 117 -12.67 -11.50 -6.99
CA ILE A 117 -11.46 -11.78 -7.77
C ILE A 117 -10.83 -10.47 -8.25
N GLN A 118 -9.51 -10.46 -8.43
CA GLN A 118 -8.79 -9.27 -8.88
C GLN A 118 -9.15 -8.94 -10.33
N ASP A 119 -9.03 -7.67 -10.73
CA ASP A 119 -9.39 -7.21 -12.08
C ASP A 119 -8.72 -8.00 -13.22
N LYS A 120 -7.45 -8.39 -13.03
CA LYS A 120 -6.70 -9.23 -13.98
C LYS A 120 -7.32 -10.65 -14.12
N ASP A 121 -7.88 -11.17 -13.04
CA ASP A 121 -8.46 -12.51 -12.98
C ASP A 121 -9.86 -12.50 -13.61
N VAL A 122 -10.60 -11.38 -13.52
CA VAL A 122 -11.87 -11.16 -14.23
C VAL A 122 -11.66 -11.27 -15.75
N THR A 123 -10.66 -10.57 -16.30
CA THR A 123 -10.38 -10.61 -17.75
C THR A 123 -9.89 -11.98 -18.21
N SER A 124 -9.15 -12.68 -17.35
CA SER A 124 -8.72 -14.06 -17.60
C SER A 124 -9.94 -14.99 -17.62
N LEU A 125 -10.84 -14.89 -16.64
CA LEU A 125 -12.08 -15.67 -16.57
C LEU A 125 -12.95 -15.44 -17.81
N ALA A 126 -13.10 -14.20 -18.28
CA ALA A 126 -13.85 -13.87 -19.50
C ALA A 126 -13.25 -14.57 -20.73
N SER A 127 -11.93 -14.54 -20.86
CA SER A 127 -11.20 -15.19 -21.94
C SER A 127 -11.35 -16.72 -21.91
N TYR A 128 -11.32 -17.34 -20.72
CA TYR A 128 -11.57 -18.77 -20.55
C TYR A 128 -13.01 -19.15 -20.88
N ALA A 129 -13.98 -18.35 -20.42
CA ALA A 129 -15.39 -18.61 -20.68
C ALA A 129 -15.74 -18.49 -22.17
N HIS A 130 -15.12 -17.54 -22.88
CA HIS A 130 -15.25 -17.41 -24.32
C HIS A 130 -14.61 -18.59 -25.07
N SER A 131 -13.36 -18.95 -24.74
CA SER A 131 -12.64 -20.04 -25.42
C SER A 131 -13.26 -21.42 -25.21
N HIS A 132 -13.94 -21.65 -24.09
CA HIS A 132 -14.62 -22.91 -23.78
C HIS A 132 -16.13 -22.88 -24.09
N ASN A 133 -16.65 -21.80 -24.68
CA ASN A 133 -18.05 -21.69 -25.14
C ASN A 133 -19.12 -21.99 -24.06
N VAL A 134 -18.88 -21.59 -22.81
CA VAL A 134 -19.88 -21.74 -21.73
C VAL A 134 -20.95 -20.64 -21.72
N MET A 135 -20.79 -19.61 -22.57
CA MET A 135 -21.68 -18.44 -22.60
C MET A 135 -23.10 -18.72 -23.11
N SER A 136 -23.33 -19.89 -23.70
CA SER A 136 -24.65 -20.36 -24.15
C SER A 136 -25.49 -20.98 -23.02
N VAL A 137 -24.92 -21.14 -21.82
CA VAL A 137 -25.59 -21.76 -20.67
C VAL A 137 -26.24 -20.68 -19.79
N PRO A 138 -27.55 -20.75 -19.51
CA PRO A 138 -28.19 -19.88 -18.53
C PRO A 138 -27.51 -19.96 -17.16
N VAL A 139 -27.20 -18.80 -16.57
CA VAL A 139 -26.43 -18.72 -15.31
C VAL A 139 -27.23 -18.06 -14.19
N VAL A 140 -27.14 -18.63 -12.99
CA VAL A 140 -27.63 -18.02 -11.74
C VAL A 140 -26.43 -17.81 -10.83
N PHE A 141 -26.10 -16.55 -10.60
CA PHE A 141 -25.00 -16.15 -9.74
C PHE A 141 -25.55 -15.79 -8.34
N LEU A 142 -25.07 -16.45 -7.31
CA LEU A 142 -25.43 -16.16 -5.92
C LEU A 142 -24.21 -15.65 -5.16
N ILE A 143 -24.33 -14.44 -4.64
CA ILE A 143 -23.34 -13.81 -3.77
C ILE A 143 -23.80 -13.96 -2.34
N VAL A 144 -22.96 -14.50 -1.46
CA VAL A 144 -23.25 -14.60 -0.03
C VAL A 144 -22.27 -13.73 0.75
N GLU A 145 -22.75 -12.61 1.28
CA GLU A 145 -21.91 -11.64 1.99
C GLU A 145 -22.74 -10.88 3.04
N GLN A 146 -22.06 -10.18 3.95
CA GLN A 146 -22.72 -9.23 4.84
C GLN A 146 -23.17 -7.98 4.07
N ARG A 147 -24.40 -7.53 4.32
CA ARG A 147 -24.98 -6.36 3.66
C ARG A 147 -24.18 -5.06 3.92
N GLY A 148 -23.62 -4.48 2.87
CA GLY A 148 -23.05 -3.13 2.88
C GLY A 148 -24.11 -2.01 2.89
N ALA A 149 -23.67 -0.74 2.88
CA ALA A 149 -24.57 0.41 2.94
C ALA A 149 -25.58 0.50 1.77
N THR A 150 -25.18 0.05 0.57
CA THR A 150 -26.00 0.07 -0.65
C THR A 150 -25.71 -1.14 -1.53
N PRO A 151 -26.68 -1.65 -2.31
CA PRO A 151 -26.45 -2.75 -3.25
C PRO A 151 -25.30 -2.51 -4.23
N GLY A 152 -25.11 -1.28 -4.71
CA GLY A 152 -24.04 -0.95 -5.67
C GLY A 152 -22.61 -1.23 -5.20
N GLY A 153 -22.41 -1.35 -3.88
CA GLY A 153 -21.13 -1.71 -3.28
C GLY A 153 -20.85 -3.22 -3.22
N ALA A 154 -21.85 -4.08 -3.45
CA ALA A 154 -21.67 -5.53 -3.44
C ALA A 154 -20.71 -5.96 -4.54
N ASN A 155 -19.75 -6.83 -4.22
CA ASN A 155 -18.79 -7.29 -5.20
C ASN A 155 -19.45 -8.34 -6.12
N ILE A 156 -19.33 -8.16 -7.43
CA ILE A 156 -19.89 -9.09 -8.41
C ILE A 156 -18.84 -9.55 -9.43
N SER A 157 -17.55 -9.39 -9.12
CA SER A 157 -16.41 -9.61 -10.04
C SER A 157 -16.41 -10.99 -10.70
N VAL A 158 -16.76 -12.04 -9.96
CA VAL A 158 -16.88 -13.40 -10.50
C VAL A 158 -18.08 -13.51 -11.47
N GLY A 159 -19.22 -12.93 -11.12
CA GLY A 159 -20.48 -13.07 -11.86
C GLY A 159 -20.65 -12.10 -13.04
N VAL A 160 -20.06 -10.90 -12.99
CA VAL A 160 -20.23 -9.85 -14.01
C VAL A 160 -19.72 -10.29 -15.38
N THR A 161 -18.68 -11.14 -15.40
CA THR A 161 -18.14 -11.75 -16.61
C THR A 161 -19.22 -12.51 -17.37
N PHE A 162 -19.95 -13.37 -16.68
CA PHE A 162 -21.03 -14.14 -17.28
C PHE A 162 -22.25 -13.26 -17.51
N TYR A 163 -22.62 -12.40 -16.56
CA TYR A 163 -23.77 -11.52 -16.70
C TYR A 163 -23.66 -10.56 -17.90
N ALA A 164 -22.47 -10.13 -18.30
CA ALA A 164 -22.34 -9.29 -19.50
C ALA A 164 -22.48 -10.09 -20.80
N GLU A 165 -21.89 -11.29 -20.87
CA GLU A 165 -21.75 -12.02 -22.14
C GLU A 165 -22.86 -13.03 -22.43
N VAL A 166 -23.48 -13.66 -21.41
CA VAL A 166 -24.52 -14.68 -21.64
C VAL A 166 -25.87 -14.06 -21.96
N GLN A 167 -26.79 -14.77 -22.62
CA GLN A 167 -28.13 -14.23 -22.89
C GLN A 167 -29.02 -14.23 -21.64
N ASP A 168 -29.00 -15.34 -20.90
CA ASP A 168 -29.89 -15.62 -19.78
C ASP A 168 -29.09 -15.63 -18.48
N ALA A 169 -29.23 -14.58 -17.67
CA ALA A 169 -28.48 -14.45 -16.41
C ALA A 169 -29.33 -13.85 -15.29
N MET A 170 -29.01 -14.23 -14.06
CA MET A 170 -29.59 -13.66 -12.84
C MET A 170 -28.52 -13.53 -11.75
N ILE A 171 -28.48 -12.38 -11.08
CA ILE A 171 -27.60 -12.10 -9.94
C ILE A 171 -28.45 -11.96 -8.68
N LEU A 172 -28.18 -12.83 -7.72
CA LEU A 172 -28.78 -12.87 -6.40
C LEU A 172 -27.74 -12.49 -5.35
N PHE A 173 -28.18 -11.78 -4.32
CA PHE A 173 -27.39 -11.49 -3.13
C PHE A 173 -28.10 -12.03 -1.91
N LYS A 174 -27.43 -12.83 -1.09
CA LYS A 174 -27.96 -13.40 0.13
C LYS A 174 -27.20 -12.85 1.34
N ASP A 175 -27.94 -12.15 2.19
CA ASP A 175 -27.38 -11.52 3.38
C ASP A 175 -27.13 -12.56 4.49
N THR A 176 -25.94 -12.53 5.07
CA THR A 176 -25.57 -13.41 6.20
C THR A 176 -26.26 -13.03 7.51
N ASP A 177 -26.67 -11.78 7.68
CA ASP A 177 -27.22 -11.29 8.95
C ASP A 177 -28.68 -11.78 9.16
N ASP A 178 -29.52 -11.66 8.14
CA ASP A 178 -30.94 -12.00 8.21
C ASP A 178 -31.38 -13.13 7.26
N GLY A 179 -30.48 -13.63 6.41
CA GLY A 179 -30.76 -14.68 5.44
C GLY A 179 -31.63 -14.25 4.25
N GLN A 180 -31.92 -12.96 4.09
CA GLN A 180 -32.74 -12.46 2.99
C GLN A 180 -32.02 -12.58 1.64
N ILE A 181 -32.79 -12.86 0.60
CA ILE A 181 -32.31 -12.92 -0.79
C ILE A 181 -32.81 -11.68 -1.52
N HIS A 182 -31.88 -10.94 -2.12
CA HIS A 182 -32.11 -9.74 -2.92
C HIS A 182 -31.78 -10.05 -4.38
N LEU A 183 -32.66 -9.66 -5.30
CA LEU A 183 -32.40 -9.76 -6.74
C LEU A 183 -31.72 -8.47 -7.21
N ILE A 184 -30.42 -8.54 -7.55
CA ILE A 184 -29.66 -7.38 -8.04
C ILE A 184 -29.99 -7.10 -9.50
N ALA A 185 -29.92 -8.13 -10.35
CA ALA A 185 -30.12 -7.99 -11.79
C ALA A 185 -30.61 -9.30 -12.43
N ALA A 186 -31.41 -9.20 -13.48
CA ALA A 186 -31.88 -10.36 -14.24
C ALA A 186 -32.12 -9.99 -15.72
N LYS A 187 -31.79 -10.91 -16.63
CA LYS A 187 -31.97 -10.74 -18.08
C LYS A 187 -32.31 -12.06 -18.78
N GLY A 188 -32.71 -11.96 -20.05
CA GLY A 188 -33.13 -13.10 -20.85
C GLY A 188 -34.38 -13.77 -20.28
N CYS A 189 -34.37 -15.09 -20.11
CA CYS A 189 -35.47 -15.84 -19.54
C CYS A 189 -35.81 -15.44 -18.10
N PHE A 190 -34.87 -14.83 -17.36
CA PHE A 190 -35.08 -14.34 -15.99
C PHE A 190 -35.59 -12.89 -15.94
N ALA A 191 -35.68 -12.18 -17.08
CA ALA A 191 -36.14 -10.79 -17.12
C ALA A 191 -37.49 -10.52 -16.44
N PRO A 192 -38.49 -11.44 -16.45
CA PRO A 192 -39.74 -11.23 -15.71
C PRO A 192 -39.58 -11.07 -14.19
N LEU A 193 -38.45 -11.50 -13.63
CA LEU A 193 -38.14 -11.35 -12.21
C LEU A 193 -37.51 -9.98 -11.89
N ALA A 194 -36.98 -9.28 -12.90
CA ALA A 194 -36.18 -8.06 -12.72
C ALA A 194 -36.96 -6.96 -11.98
N GLY A 195 -36.28 -6.31 -11.05
CA GLY A 195 -36.79 -5.16 -10.30
C GLY A 195 -36.39 -3.83 -10.91
N THR A 196 -36.20 -2.82 -10.05
CA THR A 196 -35.67 -1.53 -10.50
C THR A 196 -34.14 -1.60 -10.65
N ASP A 197 -33.57 -0.95 -11.66
CA ASP A 197 -32.10 -0.83 -11.86
C ASP A 197 -31.42 0.14 -10.85
N ASP A 198 -32.14 0.52 -9.80
CA ASP A 198 -31.73 1.53 -8.82
C ASP A 198 -31.04 0.88 -7.61
N LEU A 199 -29.71 0.82 -7.69
CA LEU A 199 -28.85 0.22 -6.67
C LEU A 199 -28.48 1.16 -5.50
N THR A 200 -29.19 2.27 -5.33
CA THR A 200 -28.94 3.24 -4.24
C THR A 200 -29.42 2.77 -2.86
N SER A 201 -30.32 1.78 -2.80
CA SER A 201 -30.88 1.25 -1.55
C SER A 201 -31.37 -0.18 -1.76
N TRP A 202 -31.16 -1.03 -0.76
CA TRP A 202 -31.65 -2.42 -0.73
C TRP A 202 -33.18 -2.51 -0.78
N GLU A 203 -33.88 -1.52 -0.23
CA GLU A 203 -35.36 -1.49 -0.20
C GLU A 203 -36.01 -1.38 -1.59
N LYS A 204 -35.24 -0.95 -2.59
CA LYS A 204 -35.72 -0.82 -3.99
C LYS A 204 -35.58 -2.12 -4.78
N LEU A 205 -34.86 -3.11 -4.24
CA LEU A 205 -34.65 -4.40 -4.88
C LEU A 205 -35.74 -5.39 -4.47
N PRO A 206 -36.16 -6.30 -5.37
CA PRO A 206 -37.00 -7.44 -4.99
C PRO A 206 -36.30 -8.25 -3.90
N THR A 207 -36.93 -8.30 -2.72
CA THR A 207 -36.37 -8.92 -1.51
C THR A 207 -37.26 -10.06 -1.04
N PHE A 208 -36.65 -11.18 -0.64
CA PHE A 208 -37.33 -12.38 -0.19
C PHE A 208 -36.78 -12.85 1.16
N THR A 209 -37.64 -13.30 2.07
CA THR A 209 -37.28 -13.72 3.43
C THR A 209 -36.61 -15.11 3.51
N GLY A 210 -36.12 -15.63 2.38
CA GLY A 210 -35.48 -16.95 2.26
C GLY A 210 -35.81 -17.66 0.94
N GLU A 211 -35.23 -18.84 0.76
CA GLU A 211 -35.29 -19.61 -0.49
C GLU A 211 -36.72 -19.98 -0.89
N GLN A 212 -37.55 -20.38 0.08
CA GLN A 212 -38.93 -20.77 -0.19
C GLN A 212 -39.75 -19.64 -0.83
N HIS A 213 -39.57 -18.41 -0.34
CA HIS A 213 -40.33 -17.26 -0.86
C HIS A 213 -39.82 -16.86 -2.24
N PHE A 214 -38.50 -16.91 -2.45
CA PHE A 214 -37.89 -16.65 -3.74
C PHE A 214 -38.30 -17.67 -4.82
N PHE A 215 -38.21 -18.97 -4.54
CA PHE A 215 -38.55 -19.98 -5.54
C PHE A 215 -40.05 -20.09 -5.81
N LYS A 216 -40.91 -19.84 -4.80
CA LYS A 216 -42.35 -19.68 -5.01
C LYS A 216 -42.67 -18.50 -5.94
N HIS A 217 -41.88 -17.42 -5.86
CA HIS A 217 -42.00 -16.29 -6.78
C HIS A 217 -41.60 -16.69 -8.20
N CYS A 218 -40.51 -17.45 -8.36
CA CYS A 218 -40.10 -18.01 -9.64
C CYS A 218 -41.16 -18.94 -10.26
N GLU A 219 -41.82 -19.77 -9.45
CA GLU A 219 -42.97 -20.59 -9.89
C GLU A 219 -44.12 -19.74 -10.44
N GLY A 220 -44.41 -18.62 -9.77
CA GLY A 220 -45.49 -17.71 -10.16
C GLY A 220 -45.33 -17.11 -11.55
N TYR A 221 -44.09 -16.92 -12.01
CA TYR A 221 -43.78 -16.40 -13.35
C TYR A 221 -43.59 -17.51 -14.41
N ASP A 222 -43.68 -18.78 -14.02
CA ASP A 222 -43.48 -19.95 -14.90
C ASP A 222 -42.22 -19.86 -15.78
N ILE A 223 -41.09 -19.45 -15.16
CA ILE A 223 -39.82 -19.23 -15.88
C ILE A 223 -39.41 -20.48 -16.66
N LYS A 224 -39.11 -20.32 -17.95
CA LYS A 224 -38.69 -21.37 -18.87
C LYS A 224 -37.24 -21.16 -19.30
N VAL A 225 -36.43 -22.20 -19.19
CA VAL A 225 -35.01 -22.18 -19.61
C VAL A 225 -34.79 -23.08 -20.83
N PRO A 226 -33.84 -22.75 -21.72
CA PRO A 226 -33.50 -23.59 -22.87
C PRO A 226 -32.91 -24.94 -22.44
N THR A 227 -33.26 -26.01 -23.16
CA THR A 227 -32.65 -27.34 -22.98
C THR A 227 -31.28 -27.44 -23.67
N VAL A 228 -30.44 -28.40 -23.27
CA VAL A 228 -29.13 -28.69 -23.88
C VAL A 228 -29.24 -28.82 -25.39
N GLU A 229 -30.23 -29.56 -25.84
CA GLU A 229 -30.46 -29.92 -27.24
C GLU A 229 -30.95 -28.73 -28.08
N SER A 230 -31.46 -27.69 -27.42
CA SER A 230 -32.02 -26.50 -28.06
C SER A 230 -31.09 -25.27 -28.07
N ARG A 231 -29.97 -25.33 -27.34
CA ARG A 231 -28.99 -24.24 -27.30
C ARG A 231 -28.27 -24.16 -28.65
N GLU A 232 -28.29 -22.99 -29.26
CA GLU A 232 -27.49 -22.75 -30.46
C GLU A 232 -25.99 -22.78 -30.09
N GLY A 233 -25.13 -23.16 -31.04
CA GLY A 233 -23.67 -23.11 -30.86
C GLY A 233 -23.17 -21.69 -30.57
N PRO A 234 -21.85 -21.48 -30.42
CA PRO A 234 -21.28 -20.18 -30.04
C PRO A 234 -21.79 -19.08 -30.98
N MET A 235 -22.66 -18.20 -30.49
CA MET A 235 -23.06 -17.01 -31.22
C MET A 235 -21.91 -16.01 -31.19
N LYS A 236 -21.48 -15.54 -32.35
CA LYS A 236 -20.46 -14.49 -32.46
C LYS A 236 -21.13 -13.13 -32.24
N GLY A 237 -21.23 -12.65 -31.00
CA GLY A 237 -21.71 -11.29 -30.74
C GLY A 237 -22.30 -11.12 -29.35
N ILE A 238 -22.66 -9.88 -29.03
CA ILE A 238 -23.36 -9.54 -27.78
C ILE A 238 -24.72 -8.90 -28.08
N SER A 239 -25.68 -9.08 -27.17
CA SER A 239 -26.91 -8.28 -27.17
C SER A 239 -26.66 -6.95 -26.46
N LEU A 240 -27.13 -5.85 -27.05
CA LEU A 240 -27.05 -4.51 -26.45
C LEU A 240 -28.34 -4.11 -25.70
N GLY A 241 -29.31 -5.01 -25.58
CA GLY A 241 -30.54 -4.82 -24.80
C GLY A 241 -31.79 -4.48 -25.64
N PRO A 242 -32.98 -4.39 -25.00
CA PRO A 242 -34.26 -4.26 -25.69
C PRO A 242 -34.42 -2.97 -26.50
N GLN A 243 -33.89 -1.83 -26.03
CA GLN A 243 -33.96 -0.57 -26.80
C GLN A 243 -33.20 -0.66 -28.12
N TRP A 244 -32.07 -1.37 -28.11
CA TRP A 244 -31.29 -1.63 -29.31
C TRP A 244 -32.04 -2.55 -30.29
N ASP A 245 -32.67 -3.60 -29.79
CA ASP A 245 -33.45 -4.53 -30.60
C ASP A 245 -34.67 -3.84 -31.24
N GLU A 246 -35.36 -2.97 -30.50
CA GLU A 246 -36.48 -2.16 -31.03
C GLU A 246 -36.01 -1.21 -32.13
N ALA A 247 -34.90 -0.50 -31.92
CA ALA A 247 -34.34 0.45 -32.88
C ALA A 247 -33.83 -0.22 -34.17
N ASN A 248 -33.55 -1.53 -34.14
CA ASN A 248 -33.06 -2.29 -35.29
C ASN A 248 -34.07 -3.31 -35.86
N GLY A 249 -35.32 -3.31 -35.38
CA GLY A 249 -36.42 -4.11 -35.95
C GLY A 249 -36.42 -5.59 -35.56
N GLY A 250 -35.81 -5.96 -34.42
CA GLY A 250 -35.76 -7.32 -33.89
C GLY A 250 -34.43 -7.63 -33.20
N SER A 251 -34.26 -8.88 -32.72
CA SER A 251 -33.05 -9.31 -32.00
C SER A 251 -31.82 -9.17 -32.89
N THR A 252 -31.02 -8.13 -32.61
CA THR A 252 -29.88 -7.72 -33.43
C THR A 252 -28.64 -7.69 -32.55
N TRP A 253 -27.69 -8.55 -32.86
CA TRP A 253 -26.47 -8.72 -32.09
C TRP A 253 -25.34 -7.90 -32.71
N VAL A 254 -24.37 -7.52 -31.89
CA VAL A 254 -23.20 -6.76 -32.35
C VAL A 254 -21.97 -7.65 -32.29
N ASP A 255 -21.32 -7.81 -33.44
CA ASP A 255 -19.99 -8.41 -33.52
C ASP A 255 -18.95 -7.35 -33.10
N LEU A 256 -18.33 -7.57 -31.93
CA LEU A 256 -17.36 -6.63 -31.37
C LEU A 256 -16.07 -6.54 -32.19
N ASP A 257 -15.67 -7.60 -32.90
CA ASP A 257 -14.46 -7.56 -33.72
C ASP A 257 -14.71 -6.76 -34.99
N VAL A 258 -15.86 -6.97 -35.63
CA VAL A 258 -16.22 -6.32 -36.90
C VAL A 258 -16.65 -4.86 -36.71
N LEU A 259 -17.21 -4.50 -35.54
CA LEU A 259 -17.63 -3.12 -35.26
C LEU A 259 -16.48 -2.12 -35.38
N LEU A 260 -15.30 -2.45 -34.87
CA LEU A 260 -14.14 -1.55 -34.88
C LEU A 260 -13.64 -1.27 -36.31
N ASP A 261 -13.81 -2.23 -37.22
CA ASP A 261 -13.41 -2.12 -38.63
C ASP A 261 -14.42 -1.33 -39.48
N SER A 262 -15.56 -0.91 -38.92
CA SER A 262 -16.64 -0.25 -39.66
C SER A 262 -16.36 1.21 -40.06
N GLY A 263 -15.34 1.85 -39.48
CA GLY A 263 -14.99 3.24 -39.77
C GLY A 263 -16.01 4.25 -39.22
N SER A 264 -16.31 5.31 -39.98
CA SER A 264 -17.25 6.35 -39.54
C SER A 264 -18.71 5.92 -39.73
N LEU A 265 -19.48 5.89 -38.63
CA LEU A 265 -20.88 5.50 -38.63
C LEU A 265 -21.79 6.64 -39.13
N THR A 266 -22.91 6.29 -39.75
CA THR A 266 -23.94 7.28 -40.14
C THR A 266 -24.61 7.89 -38.91
N GLY A 267 -25.25 9.07 -39.07
CA GLY A 267 -25.91 9.81 -37.98
C GLY A 267 -26.92 8.98 -37.16
N PRO A 268 -27.82 8.22 -37.78
CA PRO A 268 -28.76 7.35 -37.06
C PRO A 268 -28.07 6.16 -36.37
N GLU A 269 -27.05 5.57 -37.00
CA GLU A 269 -26.34 4.43 -36.42
C GLU A 269 -25.54 4.81 -35.17
N ILE A 270 -24.87 5.97 -35.19
CA ILE A 270 -24.16 6.47 -34.03
C ILE A 270 -25.12 6.85 -32.90
N GLN A 271 -26.29 7.43 -33.22
CA GLN A 271 -27.30 7.74 -32.20
C GLN A 271 -27.84 6.48 -31.52
N ASN A 272 -28.12 5.41 -32.29
CA ASN A 272 -28.62 4.16 -31.75
C ASN A 272 -27.54 3.41 -30.94
N LEU A 273 -26.29 3.41 -31.42
CA LEU A 273 -25.18 2.72 -30.74
C LEU A 273 -24.76 3.44 -29.45
N LEU A 274 -24.81 4.77 -29.45
CA LEU A 274 -24.47 5.62 -28.30
C LEU A 274 -25.67 5.93 -27.39
N ALA A 275 -26.82 5.27 -27.60
CA ALA A 275 -27.92 5.31 -26.67
C ALA A 275 -27.49 4.73 -25.31
N GLU A 276 -28.02 5.27 -24.21
CA GLU A 276 -27.54 5.00 -22.84
C GLU A 276 -27.43 3.50 -22.51
N GLU A 277 -28.48 2.71 -22.78
CA GLU A 277 -28.49 1.26 -22.54
C GLU A 277 -27.52 0.50 -23.46
N ALA A 278 -27.59 0.79 -24.77
CA ALA A 278 -26.80 0.08 -25.77
C ALA A 278 -25.30 0.31 -25.55
N PHE A 279 -24.92 1.56 -25.28
CA PHE A 279 -23.53 1.94 -25.07
C PHE A 279 -22.99 1.39 -23.74
N HIS A 280 -23.78 1.39 -22.67
CA HIS A 280 -23.39 0.81 -21.40
C HIS A 280 -23.03 -0.68 -21.55
N ASN A 281 -23.91 -1.47 -22.18
CA ASN A 281 -23.68 -2.89 -22.44
C ASN A 281 -22.46 -3.12 -23.33
N LEU A 282 -22.26 -2.26 -24.34
CA LEU A 282 -21.10 -2.30 -25.23
C LEU A 282 -19.80 -2.10 -24.44
N VAL A 283 -19.72 -1.05 -23.61
CA VAL A 283 -18.50 -0.73 -22.85
C VAL A 283 -18.18 -1.82 -21.83
N VAL A 284 -19.17 -2.34 -21.11
CA VAL A 284 -18.96 -3.43 -20.15
C VAL A 284 -18.36 -4.66 -20.84
N ALA A 285 -18.85 -5.02 -22.02
CA ALA A 285 -18.29 -6.13 -22.80
C ALA A 285 -16.84 -5.88 -23.26
N TYR A 286 -16.53 -4.68 -23.75
CA TYR A 286 -15.15 -4.32 -24.11
C TYR A 286 -14.21 -4.27 -22.89
N LYS A 287 -14.71 -3.87 -21.72
CA LYS A 287 -13.94 -3.86 -20.46
C LYS A 287 -13.54 -5.27 -20.05
N LEU A 288 -14.48 -6.20 -20.05
CA LEU A 288 -14.23 -7.60 -19.67
C LEU A 288 -13.24 -8.29 -20.61
N ARG A 289 -13.16 -7.84 -21.87
CA ARG A 289 -12.20 -8.32 -22.87
C ARG A 289 -10.86 -7.58 -22.86
N ASN A 290 -10.69 -6.57 -22.00
CA ASN A 290 -9.53 -5.70 -21.97
C ASN A 290 -9.27 -4.96 -23.31
N ARG A 291 -10.33 -4.55 -24.00
CA ARG A 291 -10.29 -3.90 -25.32
C ARG A 291 -10.89 -2.48 -25.32
N LEU A 292 -11.01 -1.85 -24.15
CA LEU A 292 -11.43 -0.44 -24.03
C LEU A 292 -10.57 0.55 -24.84
N PRO A 293 -9.23 0.39 -24.97
CA PRO A 293 -8.42 1.27 -25.80
C PRO A 293 -8.84 1.29 -27.27
N GLU A 294 -9.28 0.14 -27.79
CA GLU A 294 -9.75 0.01 -29.17
C GLU A 294 -11.10 0.72 -29.36
N LEU A 295 -12.04 0.51 -28.42
CA LEU A 295 -13.33 1.21 -28.42
C LEU A 295 -13.14 2.74 -28.30
N ARG A 296 -12.20 3.20 -27.46
CA ARG A 296 -11.84 4.62 -27.35
C ARG A 296 -11.34 5.19 -28.67
N THR A 297 -10.46 4.47 -29.35
CA THR A 297 -9.94 4.85 -30.67
C THR A 297 -11.07 4.94 -31.68
N PHE A 298 -11.97 3.94 -31.69
CA PHE A 298 -13.14 3.93 -32.55
C PHE A 298 -14.07 5.13 -32.32
N LEU A 299 -14.34 5.50 -31.05
CA LEU A 299 -15.16 6.66 -30.71
C LEU A 299 -14.50 7.98 -31.15
N LEU A 300 -13.17 8.12 -30.99
CA LEU A 300 -12.44 9.31 -31.43
C LEU A 300 -12.54 9.51 -32.96
N VAL A 301 -12.52 8.42 -33.73
CA VAL A 301 -12.71 8.46 -35.19
C VAL A 301 -14.12 8.95 -35.58
N GLN A 302 -15.10 8.90 -34.67
CA GLN A 302 -16.44 9.42 -34.93
C GLN A 302 -16.57 10.94 -34.75
N LYS A 303 -15.56 11.62 -34.18
CA LYS A 303 -15.57 13.08 -34.03
C LYS A 303 -15.43 13.77 -35.38
N VAL A 304 -16.16 14.87 -35.52
CA VAL A 304 -16.09 15.76 -36.69
C VAL A 304 -15.30 17.00 -36.30
N GLU A 305 -14.32 17.39 -37.12
CA GLU A 305 -13.52 18.60 -36.92
C GLU A 305 -14.45 19.84 -36.92
N GLN A 306 -14.48 20.59 -35.81
CA GLN A 306 -15.26 21.83 -35.71
C GLN A 306 -14.41 23.01 -36.19
N ILE A 307 -14.94 23.79 -37.13
CA ILE A 307 -14.36 25.08 -37.51
C ILE A 307 -14.62 26.07 -36.37
N ASN A 308 -13.72 26.12 -35.39
CA ASN A 308 -13.74 27.12 -34.33
C ASN A 308 -12.95 28.36 -34.81
N PRO A 309 -13.53 29.58 -34.74
CA PRO A 309 -12.79 30.81 -35.02
C PRO A 309 -11.59 30.90 -34.08
N ARG A 310 -10.37 31.07 -34.63
CA ARG A 310 -9.15 31.29 -33.84
C ARG A 310 -8.89 32.79 -33.72
N LEU A 311 -8.24 33.22 -32.63
CA LEU A 311 -7.75 34.61 -32.52
C LEU A 311 -6.54 34.76 -33.45
N GLU A 312 -6.83 35.03 -34.72
CA GLU A 312 -5.82 35.21 -35.75
C GLU A 312 -5.13 36.58 -35.60
N ASP A 313 -3.83 36.63 -35.92
CA ASP A 313 -3.09 37.89 -35.97
C ASP A 313 -3.38 38.68 -37.25
N VAL A 314 -4.58 39.24 -37.33
CA VAL A 314 -5.02 39.97 -38.53
C VAL A 314 -4.34 41.34 -38.64
N SER A 315 -3.94 41.93 -37.51
CA SER A 315 -3.31 43.25 -37.44
C SER A 315 -1.78 43.22 -37.43
N GLY A 316 -1.16 42.04 -37.59
CA GLY A 316 0.29 41.89 -37.75
C GLY A 316 1.13 42.12 -36.49
N ALA A 317 0.58 41.88 -35.30
CA ALA A 317 1.26 41.96 -34.02
C ALA A 317 2.49 41.05 -33.91
N ALA A 318 2.48 39.85 -34.51
CA ALA A 318 3.64 38.96 -34.56
C ALA A 318 4.82 39.60 -35.30
N LYS A 319 4.54 40.29 -36.41
CA LYS A 319 5.55 41.05 -37.16
C LYS A 319 6.10 42.20 -36.31
N ILE A 320 5.25 42.87 -35.53
CA ILE A 320 5.69 43.95 -34.63
C ILE A 320 6.57 43.40 -33.51
N ILE A 321 6.22 42.26 -32.90
CA ILE A 321 7.05 41.57 -31.89
C ILE A 321 8.41 41.18 -32.48
N SER A 322 8.44 40.62 -33.70
CA SER A 322 9.71 40.26 -34.36
C SER A 322 10.61 41.47 -34.64
N LYS A 323 10.02 42.65 -34.87
CA LYS A 323 10.78 43.90 -35.01
C LYS A 323 11.32 44.36 -33.66
N LEU A 324 10.53 44.27 -32.58
CA LEU A 324 10.95 44.61 -31.22
C LEU A 324 12.12 43.75 -30.70
N SER A 325 12.32 42.54 -31.23
CA SER A 325 13.44 41.65 -30.89
C SER A 325 14.78 41.99 -31.58
N VAL A 326 14.83 42.99 -32.46
CA VAL A 326 16.08 43.37 -33.16
C VAL A 326 17.01 44.17 -32.23
N GLU A 327 18.26 43.71 -32.11
CA GLU A 327 19.30 44.43 -31.35
C GLU A 327 19.66 45.76 -32.03
N GLY A 328 19.78 46.85 -31.24
CA GLY A 328 20.16 48.18 -31.73
C GLY A 328 19.01 49.15 -32.06
N LEU A 329 17.76 48.79 -31.76
CA LEU A 329 16.62 49.71 -31.86
C LEU A 329 16.79 50.96 -30.99
N ASN A 330 16.51 52.14 -31.57
CA ASN A 330 16.47 53.38 -30.80
C ASN A 330 15.22 53.44 -29.90
N GLU A 331 15.30 54.20 -28.80
CA GLU A 331 14.25 54.25 -27.78
C GLU A 331 12.91 54.78 -28.33
N SER A 332 12.96 55.76 -29.24
CA SER A 332 11.78 56.31 -29.92
C SER A 332 11.07 55.32 -30.84
N GLU A 333 11.80 54.50 -31.58
CA GLU A 333 11.26 53.46 -32.46
C GLU A 333 10.70 52.30 -31.66
N ARG A 334 11.35 51.94 -30.55
CA ARG A 334 10.84 50.93 -29.62
C ARG A 334 9.50 51.36 -29.02
N LEU A 335 9.38 52.60 -28.55
CA LEU A 335 8.12 53.15 -28.04
C LEU A 335 7.01 53.16 -29.11
N ARG A 336 7.34 53.55 -30.35
CA ARG A 336 6.37 53.54 -31.46
C ARG A 336 5.88 52.13 -31.77
N LEU A 337 6.81 51.16 -31.86
CA LEU A 337 6.47 49.75 -32.11
C LEU A 337 5.64 49.15 -30.97
N GLN A 338 5.88 49.55 -29.72
CA GLN A 338 5.07 49.13 -28.57
C GLN A 338 3.65 49.70 -28.63
N GLU A 339 3.49 50.95 -29.06
CA GLU A 339 2.17 51.54 -29.28
C GLU A 339 1.41 50.89 -30.45
N GLU A 340 2.09 50.65 -31.58
CA GLU A 340 1.56 49.89 -32.71
C GLU A 340 1.10 48.48 -32.27
N LEU A 341 1.89 47.81 -31.42
CA LEU A 341 1.54 46.49 -30.88
C LEU A 341 0.27 46.53 -30.01
N ARG A 342 0.10 47.56 -29.17
CA ARG A 342 -1.11 47.72 -28.35
C ARG A 342 -2.36 47.91 -29.22
N ASN A 343 -2.26 48.71 -30.28
CA ASN A 343 -3.35 48.92 -31.23
C ASN A 343 -3.67 47.64 -32.02
N ALA A 344 -2.65 46.89 -32.45
CA ALA A 344 -2.84 45.60 -33.12
C ALA A 344 -3.54 44.58 -32.21
N HIS A 345 -3.17 44.52 -30.92
CA HIS A 345 -3.86 43.67 -29.94
C HIS A 345 -5.33 44.07 -29.70
N ALA A 346 -5.66 45.37 -29.75
CA ALA A 346 -7.04 45.83 -29.63
C ALA A 346 -7.89 45.40 -30.84
N ASN A 347 -7.35 45.57 -32.05
CA ASN A 347 -8.05 45.22 -33.30
C ASN A 347 -8.26 43.71 -33.47
N ASN A 348 -7.26 42.89 -33.15
CA ASN A 348 -7.39 41.43 -33.21
C ASN A 348 -8.51 40.91 -32.29
N ARG A 349 -8.70 41.53 -31.12
CA ARG A 349 -9.81 41.19 -30.20
C ARG A 349 -11.18 41.51 -30.80
N GLU A 350 -11.32 42.67 -31.41
CA GLU A 350 -12.59 43.11 -31.99
C GLU A 350 -13.02 42.22 -33.17
N GLN A 351 -12.08 41.86 -34.04
CA GLN A 351 -12.37 40.99 -35.19
C GLN A 351 -12.72 39.56 -34.79
N TYR A 352 -12.08 39.05 -33.74
CA TYR A 352 -12.39 37.77 -33.15
C TYR A 352 -13.85 37.72 -32.64
N ARG A 353 -14.29 38.72 -31.85
CA ARG A 353 -15.69 38.82 -31.36
C ARG A 353 -16.73 38.80 -32.50
N ARG A 354 -16.42 39.45 -33.62
CA ARG A 354 -17.31 39.49 -34.80
C ARG A 354 -17.43 38.14 -35.51
N SER A 355 -16.31 37.43 -35.68
CA SER A 355 -16.28 36.13 -36.39
C SER A 355 -17.06 35.04 -35.65
N LEU A 356 -17.14 35.15 -34.34
CA LEU A 356 -17.85 34.23 -33.46
C LEU A 356 -19.36 34.44 -33.43
N THR A 357 -19.79 35.70 -33.46
CA THR A 357 -21.22 36.05 -33.56
C THR A 357 -21.83 35.47 -34.85
N ASN A 358 -21.05 35.43 -35.93
CA ASN A 358 -21.46 34.87 -37.22
C ASN A 358 -21.43 33.32 -37.25
N SER A 359 -20.50 32.69 -36.54
CA SER A 359 -20.34 31.23 -36.54
C SER A 359 -21.36 30.51 -35.64
N ALA A 360 -21.92 31.19 -34.63
CA ALA A 360 -22.90 30.62 -33.70
C ALA A 360 -24.24 30.22 -34.35
N ASN A 361 -24.55 30.74 -35.55
CA ASN A 361 -25.85 30.56 -36.22
C ASN A 361 -25.86 29.55 -37.40
N SER A 362 -24.76 28.81 -37.65
CA SER A 362 -24.72 27.83 -38.76
C SER A 362 -25.31 26.45 -38.35
N PRO A 363 -26.22 25.87 -39.15
CA PRO A 363 -26.82 24.55 -38.89
C PRO A 363 -25.83 23.39 -39.01
N GLU A 364 -24.84 23.47 -39.91
CA GLU A 364 -23.79 22.46 -40.09
C GLU A 364 -22.90 22.35 -38.83
N ILE A 365 -22.63 23.49 -38.20
CA ILE A 365 -21.90 23.56 -36.92
C ILE A 365 -22.76 23.00 -35.78
N GLN A 366 -24.08 23.14 -35.82
CA GLN A 366 -24.97 22.56 -34.80
C GLN A 366 -25.04 21.04 -34.88
N GLU A 367 -25.09 20.45 -36.08
CA GLU A 367 -25.05 18.99 -36.25
C GLU A 367 -23.69 18.40 -35.86
N ALA A 368 -22.58 19.04 -36.24
CA ALA A 368 -21.24 18.64 -35.80
C ALA A 368 -21.08 18.75 -34.26
N ARG A 369 -21.67 19.77 -33.64
CA ARG A 369 -21.72 19.90 -32.16
C ARG A 369 -22.56 18.81 -31.51
N MET A 370 -23.71 18.47 -32.08
CA MET A 370 -24.56 17.40 -31.54
C MET A 370 -23.87 16.04 -31.62
N ARG A 371 -23.22 15.72 -32.76
CA ARG A 371 -22.46 14.49 -32.92
C ARG A 371 -21.27 14.43 -31.97
N ASN A 372 -20.47 15.49 -31.88
CA ASN A 372 -19.34 15.52 -30.95
C ASN A 372 -19.80 15.44 -29.49
N ARG A 373 -20.92 16.06 -29.13
CA ARG A 373 -21.53 15.90 -27.80
C ARG A 373 -21.87 14.44 -27.50
N LEU A 374 -22.53 13.73 -28.43
CA LEU A 374 -22.84 12.31 -28.24
C LEU A 374 -21.58 11.45 -28.07
N VAL A 375 -20.53 11.75 -28.85
CA VAL A 375 -19.24 11.06 -28.74
C VAL A 375 -18.53 11.41 -27.42
N ASP A 376 -18.58 12.66 -26.97
CA ASP A 376 -18.02 13.10 -25.70
C ASP A 376 -18.74 12.47 -24.51
N ASP A 377 -20.08 12.41 -24.56
CA ASP A 377 -20.91 11.74 -23.57
C ASP A 377 -20.60 10.23 -23.51
N ALA A 378 -20.38 9.60 -24.67
CA ALA A 378 -19.95 8.20 -24.77
C ALA A 378 -18.51 7.98 -24.25
N LEU A 379 -17.55 8.84 -24.60
CA LEU A 379 -16.18 8.77 -24.05
C LEU A 379 -16.18 8.95 -22.54
N GLN A 380 -17.07 9.80 -22.02
CA GLN A 380 -17.28 10.00 -20.59
C GLN A 380 -17.85 8.74 -19.92
N ALA A 381 -18.89 8.13 -20.49
CA ALA A 381 -19.43 6.87 -20.00
C ALA A 381 -18.40 5.72 -20.07
N LEU A 382 -17.54 5.70 -21.10
CA LEU A 382 -16.45 4.73 -21.24
C LEU A 382 -15.42 4.86 -20.11
N ALA A 383 -14.87 6.06 -19.92
CA ALA A 383 -13.87 6.32 -18.89
C ALA A 383 -14.41 6.08 -17.46
N ALA A 384 -15.71 6.31 -17.27
CA ALA A 384 -16.37 6.01 -16.01
C ALA A 384 -16.43 4.50 -15.70
N ILE A 385 -16.81 3.69 -16.69
CA ILE A 385 -16.87 2.24 -16.54
C ILE A 385 -15.47 1.66 -16.41
N GLU A 386 -14.48 2.23 -17.09
CA GLU A 386 -13.05 1.88 -16.92
C GLU A 386 -12.57 2.10 -15.48
N ALA A 387 -12.89 3.25 -14.88
CA ALA A 387 -12.51 3.59 -13.49
C ALA A 387 -13.38 2.90 -12.41
N ALA A 388 -14.55 2.37 -12.78
CA ALA A 388 -15.35 1.58 -11.86
C ALA A 388 -14.65 0.25 -11.55
N GLY A 389 -14.73 -0.24 -10.32
CA GLY A 389 -14.39 -1.64 -10.03
C GLY A 389 -15.45 -2.58 -10.61
N TYR A 390 -15.32 -3.88 -10.35
CA TYR A 390 -16.34 -4.88 -10.70
C TYR A 390 -17.40 -5.08 -9.59
N SER A 391 -17.85 -3.99 -8.98
CA SER A 391 -18.98 -3.99 -8.03
C SER A 391 -20.31 -3.86 -8.76
N ALA A 392 -21.43 -4.11 -8.07
CA ALA A 392 -22.76 -4.04 -8.67
C ALA A 392 -23.10 -2.65 -9.27
N ASP A 393 -22.44 -1.57 -8.85
CA ASP A 393 -22.58 -0.23 -9.46
C ASP A 393 -22.25 -0.23 -10.96
N ILE A 394 -21.41 -1.16 -11.43
CA ILE A 394 -21.13 -1.34 -12.86
C ILE A 394 -22.37 -1.73 -13.67
N LEU A 395 -23.41 -2.25 -13.02
CA LEU A 395 -24.71 -2.59 -13.64
C LEU A 395 -25.73 -1.44 -13.53
N SER A 396 -25.47 -0.42 -12.70
CA SER A 396 -26.41 0.68 -12.53
C SER A 396 -26.28 1.69 -13.66
N ARG A 397 -27.36 1.87 -14.41
CA ARG A 397 -27.50 2.87 -15.49
C ARG A 397 -27.27 4.31 -15.02
N ARG A 398 -27.45 4.57 -13.72
CA ARG A 398 -27.39 5.91 -13.12
C ARG A 398 -26.11 6.21 -12.35
N SER A 399 -25.02 5.47 -12.54
CA SER A 399 -23.76 5.72 -11.80
C SER A 399 -23.34 7.20 -11.90
N ASN A 400 -23.72 8.00 -10.90
CA ASN A 400 -23.45 9.43 -10.78
C ASN A 400 -21.95 9.69 -10.54
N ARG A 401 -21.14 8.64 -10.47
CA ARG A 401 -19.68 8.71 -10.47
C ARG A 401 -19.14 9.11 -11.85
N ALA A 402 -19.85 8.73 -12.92
CA ALA A 402 -19.42 8.70 -14.32
C ALA A 402 -19.32 10.05 -15.05
N ARG A 403 -20.05 11.07 -14.61
CA ARG A 403 -20.07 12.42 -15.22
C ARG A 403 -18.77 13.23 -15.10
N ARG A 404 -17.65 12.60 -14.72
CA ARG A 404 -16.43 13.27 -14.26
C ARG A 404 -15.20 13.12 -15.15
N ALA A 405 -15.18 12.17 -16.08
CA ALA A 405 -14.07 12.01 -17.00
C ALA A 405 -14.47 12.56 -18.38
N ASN A 406 -13.86 13.66 -18.81
CA ASN A 406 -13.93 14.11 -20.21
C ASN A 406 -12.59 13.78 -20.88
N ALA A 407 -12.58 13.44 -22.17
CA ALA A 407 -11.39 13.69 -22.99
C ALA A 407 -11.57 15.08 -23.58
N VAL A 408 -10.75 16.06 -23.20
CA VAL A 408 -10.71 17.33 -23.92
C VAL A 408 -10.05 17.02 -25.25
N SER A 409 -10.80 17.10 -26.36
CA SER A 409 -10.18 16.97 -27.68
C SER A 409 -9.11 18.04 -27.86
N ASP A 410 -7.94 17.68 -28.39
CA ASP A 410 -6.91 18.63 -28.80
C ASP A 410 -7.44 19.69 -29.80
N ASP A 411 -8.58 19.43 -30.45
CA ASP A 411 -9.29 20.35 -31.36
C ASP A 411 -10.33 21.29 -30.71
N SER A 412 -10.64 21.12 -29.42
CA SER A 412 -11.48 22.09 -28.71
C SER A 412 -10.61 23.21 -28.15
N ALA A 413 -10.18 24.11 -29.02
CA ALA A 413 -9.79 25.44 -28.58
C ALA A 413 -10.98 26.03 -27.80
N VAL A 414 -10.95 25.97 -26.46
CA VAL A 414 -11.94 26.67 -25.64
C VAL A 414 -11.89 28.12 -26.05
N ALA A 415 -12.99 28.59 -26.65
CA ALA A 415 -13.05 29.91 -27.25
C ALA A 415 -12.62 30.95 -26.22
N LEU A 416 -11.63 31.78 -26.59
CA LEU A 416 -11.15 32.93 -25.81
C LEU A 416 -12.27 33.94 -25.47
N GLU A 417 -13.47 33.78 -26.01
CA GLU A 417 -14.68 34.56 -25.68
C GLU A 417 -15.29 34.24 -24.32
N ILE A 418 -14.98 33.08 -23.77
CA ILE A 418 -15.43 32.70 -22.43
C ILE A 418 -14.58 33.43 -21.37
N LEU A 419 -13.45 34.04 -21.74
CA LEU A 419 -12.62 34.78 -20.80
C LEU A 419 -13.16 36.18 -20.52
N ASP A 420 -13.56 36.42 -19.28
CA ASP A 420 -13.79 37.75 -18.73
C ASP A 420 -12.45 38.35 -18.30
N LEU A 421 -11.81 39.08 -19.23
CA LEU A 421 -10.58 39.83 -18.97
C LEU A 421 -10.84 41.20 -18.31
N ASP A 422 -12.10 41.64 -18.27
CA ASP A 422 -12.53 42.93 -17.73
C ASP A 422 -12.85 42.83 -16.23
N GLY A 423 -13.16 41.63 -15.74
CA GLY A 423 -13.31 41.29 -14.32
C GLY A 423 -12.01 41.36 -13.49
N PRO A 424 -12.09 41.01 -12.20
CA PRO A 424 -10.94 41.04 -11.30
C PRO A 424 -9.79 40.19 -11.83
N SER A 425 -8.61 40.80 -11.98
CA SER A 425 -7.43 40.18 -12.56
C SER A 425 -6.15 40.81 -12.00
N TYR A 426 -5.06 40.05 -12.02
CA TYR A 426 -3.74 40.60 -11.69
C TYR A 426 -3.18 41.35 -12.91
N LYS A 427 -3.04 42.67 -12.76
CA LYS A 427 -2.52 43.56 -13.80
C LYS A 427 -1.17 44.14 -13.40
N ALA A 428 -0.21 44.14 -14.33
CA ALA A 428 1.12 44.70 -14.12
C ALA A 428 1.76 45.15 -15.43
N SER A 429 3.00 45.64 -15.34
CA SER A 429 3.81 46.03 -16.50
C SER A 429 4.29 44.82 -17.30
N CYS A 430 3.96 44.78 -18.60
CA CYS A 430 4.46 43.76 -19.53
C CYS A 430 5.81 44.16 -20.14
N PHE A 431 6.81 43.26 -20.15
CA PHE A 431 8.14 43.55 -20.72
C PHE A 431 8.18 43.68 -22.24
N ILE A 432 7.22 43.11 -22.97
CA ILE A 432 7.20 43.16 -24.43
C ILE A 432 6.49 44.43 -24.90
N CYS A 433 5.21 44.59 -24.52
CA CYS A 433 4.38 45.68 -25.01
C CYS A 433 4.41 46.94 -24.12
N CYS A 434 5.11 46.92 -22.98
CA CYS A 434 5.15 48.01 -22.01
C CYS A 434 3.77 48.53 -21.60
N GLY A 435 2.74 47.68 -21.60
CA GLY A 435 1.44 48.02 -21.02
C GLY A 435 1.55 48.01 -19.51
N GLU A 436 1.31 49.16 -18.85
CA GLU A 436 1.45 49.33 -17.39
C GLU A 436 0.33 48.65 -16.58
N ASN A 437 -0.80 48.35 -17.22
CA ASN A 437 -1.99 47.74 -16.61
C ASN A 437 -2.50 46.56 -17.44
N ALA A 438 -1.59 45.69 -17.88
CA ALA A 438 -1.91 44.54 -18.71
C ALA A 438 -2.21 43.31 -17.87
N THR A 439 -3.22 42.52 -18.26
CA THR A 439 -3.51 41.23 -17.62
C THR A 439 -2.35 40.27 -17.84
N MET A 440 -1.69 39.90 -16.75
CA MET A 440 -0.52 39.03 -16.79
C MET A 440 -0.92 37.57 -17.04
N SER A 441 0.05 36.73 -17.40
CA SER A 441 -0.18 35.29 -17.60
C SER A 441 0.95 34.44 -17.07
N VAL A 442 0.65 33.17 -16.80
CA VAL A 442 1.62 32.11 -16.56
C VAL A 442 1.55 31.10 -17.70
N CYS A 443 2.70 30.58 -18.12
CA CYS A 443 2.78 29.62 -19.21
C CYS A 443 3.32 28.29 -18.71
N LEU A 444 2.69 27.22 -19.17
CA LEU A 444 3.02 25.85 -18.84
C LEU A 444 3.80 25.26 -20.02
N LYS A 445 5.01 24.79 -19.74
CA LYS A 445 5.91 24.14 -20.69
C LYS A 445 5.36 22.78 -21.08
N GLU A 446 5.73 22.32 -22.27
CA GLU A 446 5.56 20.92 -22.63
C GLU A 446 6.58 20.09 -21.86
N VAL A 447 6.07 19.24 -20.97
CA VAL A 447 6.82 18.28 -20.17
C VAL A 447 6.18 16.93 -20.38
N ASP A 448 6.98 15.89 -20.56
CA ASP A 448 6.49 14.53 -20.59
C ASP A 448 6.22 14.06 -19.15
N PHE A 449 4.96 13.68 -18.89
CA PHE A 449 4.53 13.24 -17.57
C PHE A 449 4.43 11.71 -17.47
N ASP A 450 4.52 10.96 -18.57
CA ASP A 450 4.34 9.51 -18.62
C ASP A 450 3.11 9.06 -17.80
N GLY A 451 1.99 9.79 -17.92
CA GLY A 451 0.75 9.52 -17.18
C GLY A 451 0.81 9.74 -15.66
N ALA A 452 1.91 10.27 -15.08
CA ALA A 452 2.09 10.40 -13.63
C ALA A 452 0.96 11.16 -12.92
N ASN A 453 0.40 12.19 -13.57
CA ASN A 453 -0.69 13.02 -13.06
C ASN A 453 -2.09 12.40 -13.22
N THR A 454 -2.17 11.25 -13.87
CA THR A 454 -3.43 10.53 -14.16
C THR A 454 -3.53 9.18 -13.46
N THR A 455 -2.49 8.79 -12.71
CA THR A 455 -2.47 7.59 -11.87
C THR A 455 -3.49 7.66 -10.73
N ASP A 456 -3.93 6.51 -10.22
CA ASP A 456 -4.78 6.44 -9.02
C ASP A 456 -4.19 7.20 -7.83
N PHE A 457 -2.86 7.20 -7.71
CA PHE A 457 -2.17 8.00 -6.70
C PHE A 457 -2.43 9.49 -6.89
N ALA A 458 -2.27 10.03 -8.10
CA ALA A 458 -2.51 11.43 -8.39
C ALA A 458 -3.98 11.83 -8.26
N LEU A 459 -4.90 10.93 -8.57
CA LEU A 459 -6.34 11.16 -8.39
C LEU A 459 -6.72 11.23 -6.90
N ASN A 460 -6.13 10.38 -6.08
CA ASN A 460 -6.39 10.35 -4.63
C ASN A 460 -5.59 11.41 -3.86
N PHE A 461 -4.41 11.80 -4.36
CA PHE A 461 -3.48 12.69 -3.67
C PHE A 461 -2.88 13.77 -4.60
N PRO A 462 -3.71 14.64 -5.23
CA PRO A 462 -3.24 15.61 -6.22
C PRO A 462 -2.19 16.58 -5.69
N LEU A 463 -2.29 16.98 -4.42
CA LEU A 463 -1.30 17.86 -3.79
C LEU A 463 0.05 17.16 -3.58
N ALA A 464 0.07 15.85 -3.39
CA ALA A 464 1.31 15.08 -3.30
C ALA A 464 1.92 14.85 -4.69
N ALA A 465 1.09 14.54 -5.69
CA ALA A 465 1.53 14.38 -7.08
C ALA A 465 2.15 15.68 -7.63
N ALA A 466 1.64 16.84 -7.23
CA ALA A 466 2.17 18.15 -7.61
C ALA A 466 3.66 18.35 -7.25
N ALA A 467 4.17 17.64 -6.25
CA ALA A 467 5.56 17.73 -5.82
C ALA A 467 6.54 16.88 -6.66
N SER A 468 6.06 16.17 -7.68
CA SER A 468 6.91 15.37 -8.57
C SER A 468 7.91 16.25 -9.33
N GLU A 469 9.06 15.68 -9.70
CA GLU A 469 10.12 16.42 -10.37
C GLU A 469 9.66 17.00 -11.72
N SER A 470 8.84 16.27 -12.48
CA SER A 470 8.26 16.72 -13.75
C SER A 470 7.33 17.92 -13.55
N ASN A 471 6.47 17.87 -12.54
CA ASN A 471 5.57 18.99 -12.18
C ASN A 471 6.36 20.23 -11.72
N MET A 472 7.51 20.05 -11.07
CA MET A 472 8.40 21.13 -10.66
C MET A 472 9.21 21.78 -11.79
N LYS A 473 9.02 21.34 -13.04
CA LYS A 473 9.62 21.90 -14.26
C LYS A 473 8.59 22.57 -15.19
N VAL A 474 7.30 22.43 -14.91
CA VAL A 474 6.23 22.83 -15.84
C VAL A 474 6.06 24.34 -15.99
N LEU A 475 6.32 25.17 -14.98
CA LEU A 475 6.11 26.62 -15.10
C LEU A 475 7.29 27.29 -15.81
N SER A 476 6.99 28.09 -16.85
CA SER A 476 7.95 29.01 -17.46
C SER A 476 8.20 30.23 -16.56
N SER A 477 9.45 30.69 -16.52
CA SER A 477 9.85 31.87 -15.76
C SER A 477 9.47 33.19 -16.44
N GLN A 478 8.86 33.13 -17.63
CA GLN A 478 8.47 34.32 -18.39
C GLN A 478 7.38 35.13 -17.68
N ASN A 479 7.51 36.46 -17.73
CA ASN A 479 6.63 37.41 -17.05
C ASN A 479 6.03 38.41 -18.03
N ILE A 480 5.10 37.96 -18.87
CA ILE A 480 4.51 38.76 -19.95
C ILE A 480 2.98 38.72 -19.91
N CYS A 481 2.34 39.71 -20.53
CA CYS A 481 0.88 39.76 -20.57
C CYS A 481 0.30 38.65 -21.44
N PHE A 482 -0.94 38.25 -21.12
CA PHE A 482 -1.64 37.17 -21.80
C PHE A 482 -1.67 37.32 -23.33
N GLN A 483 -1.83 38.55 -23.83
CA GLN A 483 -1.88 38.82 -25.27
C GLN A 483 -0.53 38.64 -25.96
N CYS A 484 0.58 39.01 -25.31
CA CYS A 484 1.90 38.77 -25.85
C CYS A 484 2.25 37.28 -25.84
N SER A 485 1.79 36.52 -24.83
CA SER A 485 1.96 35.06 -24.76
C SER A 485 1.22 34.34 -25.89
N LEU A 486 -0.03 34.73 -26.20
CA LEU A 486 -0.86 34.06 -27.20
C LEU A 486 -0.32 34.14 -28.64
N ILE A 487 0.46 35.18 -28.97
CA ILE A 487 0.95 35.41 -30.35
C ILE A 487 2.21 34.58 -30.66
N SER A 488 2.88 34.04 -29.64
CA SER A 488 3.97 33.07 -29.76
C SER A 488 3.57 31.74 -29.10
N PRO A 489 2.48 31.08 -29.55
CA PRO A 489 1.86 30.01 -28.79
C PRO A 489 2.76 28.77 -28.62
N SER A 490 3.70 28.57 -29.54
CA SER A 490 4.57 27.39 -29.53
C SER A 490 5.81 27.55 -28.65
N TYR A 491 6.23 28.79 -28.34
CA TYR A 491 7.50 29.04 -27.65
C TYR A 491 7.43 30.25 -26.70
N SER A 492 8.04 30.10 -25.52
CA SER A 492 8.28 31.20 -24.57
C SER A 492 9.31 32.19 -25.10
N ILE A 493 9.46 33.35 -24.45
CA ILE A 493 10.54 34.31 -24.73
C ILE A 493 11.95 33.70 -24.54
N TRP A 494 12.03 32.57 -23.82
CA TRP A 494 13.25 31.81 -23.58
C TRP A 494 13.41 30.62 -24.54
N LYS A 495 12.56 30.53 -25.58
CA LYS A 495 12.49 29.41 -26.55
C LYS A 495 12.14 28.06 -25.93
N GLU A 496 11.42 28.06 -24.82
CA GLU A 496 10.87 26.84 -24.22
C GLU A 496 9.55 26.50 -24.92
N LYS A 497 9.33 25.23 -25.27
CA LYS A 497 8.07 24.82 -25.90
C LYS A 497 6.91 24.97 -24.91
N ILE A 498 5.88 25.73 -25.28
CA ILE A 498 4.72 26.02 -24.43
C ILE A 498 3.55 25.13 -24.83
N LYS A 499 2.93 24.51 -23.83
CA LYS A 499 1.75 23.66 -23.98
C LYS A 499 0.47 24.45 -23.69
N ALA A 500 0.43 25.22 -22.59
CA ALA A 500 -0.75 26.02 -22.23
C ALA A 500 -0.40 27.41 -21.69
N ILE A 501 -1.36 28.34 -21.80
CA ILE A 501 -1.23 29.73 -21.35
C ILE A 501 -2.42 30.08 -20.47
N ILE A 502 -2.16 30.50 -19.23
CA ILE A 502 -3.20 30.80 -18.24
C ILE A 502 -3.12 32.28 -17.85
N PRO A 503 -4.18 33.07 -18.08
CA PRO A 503 -4.24 34.45 -17.61
C PRO A 503 -4.50 34.50 -16.10
N PHE A 504 -3.96 35.51 -15.43
CA PHE A 504 -4.24 35.77 -14.02
C PHE A 504 -5.56 36.55 -13.86
N VAL A 505 -6.67 35.83 -14.00
CA VAL A 505 -8.06 36.32 -13.88
C VAL A 505 -8.80 35.58 -12.77
N ASN A 506 -9.93 36.14 -12.31
CA ASN A 506 -10.71 35.55 -11.23
C ASN A 506 -11.13 34.10 -11.54
N TYR A 507 -11.06 33.23 -10.54
CA TYR A 507 -11.33 31.80 -10.72
C TYR A 507 -12.83 31.46 -10.63
N GLU A 508 -13.67 32.04 -11.50
CA GLU A 508 -15.12 31.82 -11.50
C GLU A 508 -15.72 31.69 -12.90
N GLY A 509 -16.91 31.11 -12.96
CA GLY A 509 -17.75 31.05 -14.15
C GLY A 509 -16.99 30.63 -15.41
N ALA A 510 -16.87 31.59 -16.32
CA ALA A 510 -16.32 31.43 -17.65
C ALA A 510 -14.77 31.33 -17.61
N ASN A 511 -14.11 32.17 -16.81
CA ASN A 511 -12.67 32.12 -16.55
C ASN A 511 -12.21 30.79 -15.95
N LYS A 512 -12.96 30.28 -14.97
CA LYS A 512 -12.71 28.96 -14.36
C LYS A 512 -12.64 27.85 -15.42
N ARG A 513 -13.61 27.79 -16.35
CA ARG A 513 -13.64 26.76 -17.41
C ARG A 513 -12.43 26.85 -18.34
N TYR A 514 -12.02 28.05 -18.70
CA TYR A 514 -10.82 28.25 -19.52
C TYR A 514 -9.56 27.76 -18.78
N ILE A 515 -9.38 28.18 -17.53
CA ILE A 515 -8.23 27.81 -16.71
C ILE A 515 -8.18 26.28 -16.55
N GLU A 516 -9.29 25.64 -16.19
CA GLU A 516 -9.38 24.17 -16.07
C GLU A 516 -9.01 23.47 -17.38
N SER A 517 -9.52 23.95 -18.52
CA SER A 517 -9.17 23.39 -19.83
C SER A 517 -7.69 23.51 -20.16
N GLN A 518 -7.08 24.66 -19.91
CA GLN A 518 -5.64 24.87 -20.10
C GLN A 518 -4.82 23.97 -19.17
N LEU A 519 -5.29 23.76 -17.94
CA LEU A 519 -4.63 22.86 -17.01
C LEU A 519 -4.73 21.39 -17.42
N TYR A 520 -5.87 20.93 -17.96
CA TYR A 520 -5.96 19.56 -18.48
C TYR A 520 -5.00 19.33 -19.65
N LEU A 521 -4.94 20.31 -20.57
CA LEU A 521 -4.06 20.23 -21.74
C LEU A 521 -2.57 20.20 -21.35
N ALA A 522 -2.19 20.90 -20.27
CA ALA A 522 -0.80 20.97 -19.83
C ALA A 522 -0.38 19.91 -18.81
N LEU A 523 -1.27 19.46 -17.93
CA LEU A 523 -0.90 18.63 -16.78
C LEU A 523 -1.35 17.19 -16.90
N THR A 524 -2.33 16.88 -17.73
CA THR A 524 -2.98 15.56 -17.75
C THR A 524 -3.14 15.00 -19.16
N GLU A 525 -2.32 15.46 -20.09
CA GLU A 525 -2.36 15.01 -21.50
C GLU A 525 -3.77 15.11 -22.10
N SER A 526 -4.47 16.19 -21.77
CA SER A 526 -5.85 16.48 -22.20
C SER A 526 -6.94 15.57 -21.59
N LEU A 527 -6.59 14.74 -20.59
CA LEU A 527 -7.56 13.95 -19.80
C LEU A 527 -8.19 14.81 -18.70
N SER A 528 -9.51 15.00 -18.74
CA SER A 528 -10.24 15.69 -17.67
C SER A 528 -10.46 14.77 -16.49
N ILE A 529 -9.50 14.74 -15.58
CA ILE A 529 -9.55 13.98 -14.32
C ILE A 529 -10.43 14.61 -13.23
N GLY A 530 -11.04 15.76 -13.52
CA GLY A 530 -11.97 16.44 -12.62
C GLY A 530 -11.48 17.82 -12.16
N PRO A 531 -12.37 18.85 -12.14
CA PRO A 531 -12.01 20.23 -11.85
C PRO A 531 -11.22 20.43 -10.56
N SER A 532 -11.63 19.76 -9.49
CA SER A 532 -10.98 19.85 -8.17
C SER A 532 -9.55 19.31 -8.21
N ILE A 533 -9.34 18.18 -8.88
CA ILE A 533 -8.06 17.46 -8.88
C ILE A 533 -7.02 18.29 -9.63
N VAL A 534 -7.36 18.76 -10.83
CA VAL A 534 -6.44 19.58 -11.64
C VAL A 534 -6.16 20.94 -10.98
N SER A 535 -7.15 21.53 -10.30
CA SER A 535 -6.96 22.76 -9.52
C SER A 535 -5.97 22.53 -8.38
N GLN A 536 -6.15 21.45 -7.61
CA GLN A 536 -5.25 21.09 -6.52
C GLN A 536 -3.83 20.80 -7.00
N LEU A 537 -3.68 20.07 -8.10
CA LEU A 537 -2.39 19.83 -8.73
C LEU A 537 -1.69 21.16 -9.06
N PHE A 538 -2.41 22.09 -9.69
CA PHE A 538 -1.88 23.40 -10.04
C PHE A 538 -1.55 24.27 -8.82
N MET A 539 -2.39 24.25 -7.77
CA MET A 539 -2.10 24.91 -6.49
C MET A 539 -0.79 24.40 -5.89
N GLY A 540 -0.59 23.08 -5.86
CA GLY A 540 0.64 22.45 -5.36
C GLY A 540 1.87 22.84 -6.18
N ILE A 541 1.74 22.91 -7.51
CA ILE A 541 2.81 23.33 -8.43
C ILE A 541 3.21 24.79 -8.17
N ILE A 542 2.25 25.70 -8.08
CA ILE A 542 2.52 27.12 -7.78
C ILE A 542 3.21 27.23 -6.42
N HIS A 543 2.69 26.55 -5.39
CA HIS A 543 3.26 26.55 -4.05
C HIS A 543 4.69 26.02 -4.04
N GLY A 544 4.96 24.89 -4.71
CA GLY A 544 6.29 24.32 -4.83
C GLY A 544 7.29 25.29 -5.50
N HIS A 545 6.86 26.02 -6.54
CA HIS A 545 7.71 27.00 -7.21
C HIS A 545 8.03 28.20 -6.32
N LEU A 546 7.02 28.74 -5.62
CA LEU A 546 7.19 29.83 -4.66
C LEU A 546 8.14 29.46 -3.50
N ALA A 547 8.20 28.16 -3.15
CA ALA A 547 9.06 27.65 -2.08
C ALA A 547 10.50 27.34 -2.54
N SER A 548 10.71 26.99 -3.82
CA SER A 548 11.99 26.40 -4.27
C SER A 548 12.72 27.16 -5.39
N LYS A 549 12.03 27.99 -6.19
CA LYS A 549 12.64 28.65 -7.35
C LYS A 549 13.00 30.11 -7.06
N GLN A 550 14.29 30.44 -7.18
CA GLN A 550 14.78 31.82 -6.98
C GLN A 550 14.07 32.85 -7.87
N TRP A 551 13.78 32.50 -9.13
CA TRP A 551 13.08 33.38 -10.06
C TRP A 551 11.63 33.67 -9.65
N ALA A 552 11.02 32.82 -8.82
CA ALA A 552 9.71 33.03 -8.21
C ALA A 552 9.80 33.72 -6.83
N GLY A 553 11.00 34.19 -6.46
CA GLY A 553 11.29 34.86 -5.20
C GLY A 553 11.60 33.92 -4.04
N ALA A 554 11.89 32.63 -4.26
CA ALA A 554 12.30 31.73 -3.18
C ALA A 554 13.67 32.14 -2.61
N GLY A 555 13.78 32.18 -1.27
CA GLY A 555 15.01 32.53 -0.57
C GLY A 555 15.27 34.03 -0.41
N LEU A 556 14.43 34.90 -0.98
CA LEU A 556 14.48 36.36 -0.77
C LEU A 556 13.56 36.76 0.40
N SER A 557 14.04 37.66 1.26
CA SER A 557 13.21 38.28 2.30
C SER A 557 12.31 39.37 1.71
N ASP A 558 11.23 39.71 2.41
CA ASP A 558 10.32 40.78 1.95
C ASP A 558 11.05 42.13 1.80
N SER A 559 12.07 42.40 2.63
CA SER A 559 12.90 43.61 2.49
C SER A 559 13.83 43.57 1.28
N GLU A 560 14.29 42.38 0.85
CA GLU A 560 15.11 42.23 -0.36
C GLU A 560 14.24 42.41 -1.62
N LEU A 561 13.02 41.87 -1.62
CA LEU A 561 12.05 42.02 -2.70
C LEU A 561 11.62 43.47 -2.96
N ASP A 562 11.77 44.35 -1.98
CA ASP A 562 11.49 45.80 -2.13
C ASP A 562 12.61 46.58 -2.86
N SER A 563 13.77 45.97 -3.08
CA SER A 563 14.84 46.61 -3.83
C SER A 563 14.54 46.70 -5.32
N ALA A 564 15.04 47.75 -5.99
CA ALA A 564 14.88 47.92 -7.44
C ALA A 564 15.50 46.77 -8.27
N GLN A 565 16.43 46.02 -7.67
CA GLN A 565 17.12 44.89 -8.29
C GLN A 565 16.20 43.68 -8.51
N TYR A 566 15.22 43.44 -7.64
CA TYR A 566 14.35 42.26 -7.67
C TYR A 566 12.90 42.58 -8.09
N LYS A 567 12.71 43.67 -8.84
CA LYS A 567 11.39 44.12 -9.27
C LYS A 567 10.63 43.05 -10.08
N GLU A 568 11.34 42.26 -10.89
CA GLU A 568 10.74 41.21 -11.72
C GLU A 568 10.36 39.97 -10.90
N GLU A 569 11.22 39.52 -10.00
CA GLU A 569 10.97 38.44 -9.05
C GLU A 569 9.76 38.77 -8.17
N ARG A 570 9.68 40.02 -7.68
CA ARG A 570 8.53 40.51 -6.91
C ARG A 570 7.23 40.45 -7.73
N GLN A 571 7.26 40.94 -8.97
CA GLN A 571 6.08 40.90 -9.84
C GLN A 571 5.61 39.46 -10.09
N ARG A 572 6.53 38.53 -10.39
CA ARG A 572 6.22 37.11 -10.58
C ARG A 572 5.65 36.47 -9.31
N ARG A 573 6.30 36.70 -8.17
CA ARG A 573 5.86 36.20 -6.86
C ARG A 573 4.45 36.67 -6.53
N ASN A 574 4.17 37.97 -6.72
CA ASN A 574 2.85 38.55 -6.46
C ASN A 574 1.77 37.99 -7.39
N ALA A 575 2.08 37.81 -8.68
CA ALA A 575 1.14 37.23 -9.64
C ALA A 575 0.79 35.76 -9.29
N LEU A 576 1.81 34.96 -8.96
CA LEU A 576 1.63 33.56 -8.54
C LEU A 576 0.88 33.44 -7.22
N LEU A 577 1.19 34.29 -6.23
CA LEU A 577 0.47 34.35 -4.96
C LEU A 577 -0.99 34.73 -5.16
N TRP A 578 -1.27 35.73 -6.01
CA TRP A 578 -2.63 36.15 -6.34
C TRP A 578 -3.44 35.01 -6.95
N MET A 579 -2.85 34.27 -7.89
CA MET A 579 -3.52 33.10 -8.51
C MET A 579 -3.76 31.99 -7.50
N LEU A 580 -2.78 31.71 -6.64
CA LEU A 580 -2.91 30.71 -5.59
C LEU A 580 -4.03 31.09 -4.60
N ASP A 581 -4.13 32.36 -4.23
CA ASP A 581 -5.20 32.85 -3.35
C ASP A 581 -6.58 32.72 -4.00
N GLU A 582 -6.73 33.07 -5.28
CA GLU A 582 -7.97 32.87 -6.03
C GLU A 582 -8.38 31.39 -6.08
N LEU A 583 -7.43 30.49 -6.38
CA LEU A 583 -7.67 29.05 -6.41
C LEU A 583 -8.06 28.52 -5.02
N LEU A 584 -7.35 28.93 -3.96
CA LEU A 584 -7.63 28.49 -2.60
C LEU A 584 -9.03 28.90 -2.13
N GLN A 585 -9.51 30.09 -2.50
CA GLN A 585 -10.83 30.56 -2.08
C GLN A 585 -11.98 29.96 -2.89
N LYS A 586 -11.76 29.67 -4.17
CA LYS A 586 -12.85 29.38 -5.14
C LYS A 586 -12.86 27.95 -5.67
N THR A 587 -11.83 27.17 -5.39
CA THR A 587 -11.83 25.73 -5.72
C THR A 587 -12.84 25.00 -4.85
N TRP A 588 -13.68 24.20 -5.50
CA TRP A 588 -14.58 23.28 -4.81
C TRP A 588 -13.92 21.91 -4.73
N THR A 589 -13.94 21.31 -3.55
CA THR A 589 -13.42 19.97 -3.30
C THR A 589 -14.39 19.17 -2.45
N ARG A 590 -14.11 17.87 -2.29
CA ARG A 590 -14.84 17.02 -1.37
C ARG A 590 -14.39 17.32 0.05
N GLU A 591 -15.34 17.51 0.94
CA GLU A 591 -15.11 17.87 2.36
C GLU A 591 -14.11 16.92 3.04
N ASP A 592 -14.23 15.62 2.76
CA ASP A 592 -13.38 14.56 3.31
C ASP A 592 -12.15 14.21 2.44
N PHE A 593 -11.93 14.95 1.34
CA PHE A 593 -10.93 14.62 0.31
C PHE A 593 -11.06 13.18 -0.24
N MET A 594 -12.26 12.59 -0.16
CA MET A 594 -12.62 11.28 -0.70
C MET A 594 -13.79 11.41 -1.67
N SER A 595 -14.11 10.34 -2.40
CA SER A 595 -15.23 10.38 -3.35
C SER A 595 -16.62 10.53 -2.67
N THR A 596 -16.69 10.29 -1.36
CA THR A 596 -17.90 10.21 -0.54
C THR A 596 -18.35 11.54 0.06
N GLY A 597 -17.44 12.49 0.28
CA GLY A 597 -17.76 13.74 0.97
C GLY A 597 -18.66 14.68 0.18
N LYS A 598 -19.27 15.65 0.87
CA LYS A 598 -20.05 16.71 0.21
C LYS A 598 -19.11 17.66 -0.53
N TRP A 599 -19.60 18.28 -1.61
CA TRP A 599 -18.85 19.34 -2.27
C TRP A 599 -18.90 20.60 -1.42
N VAL A 600 -17.73 21.12 -1.08
CA VAL A 600 -17.53 22.34 -0.29
C VAL A 600 -16.40 23.17 -0.90
N GLN A 601 -16.26 24.42 -0.49
CA GLN A 601 -15.09 25.21 -0.86
C GLN A 601 -13.84 24.67 -0.15
N PHE A 602 -12.68 24.81 -0.79
CA PHE A 602 -11.41 24.29 -0.27
C PHE A 602 -11.09 24.72 1.18
N PRO A 603 -11.33 25.97 1.62
CA PRO A 603 -11.09 26.36 3.00
C PRO A 603 -12.00 25.63 4.00
N GLN A 604 -13.24 25.33 3.62
CA GLN A 604 -14.16 24.55 4.45
C GLN A 604 -13.71 23.08 4.56
N ALA A 605 -13.16 22.50 3.49
CA ALA A 605 -12.55 21.18 3.55
C ALA A 605 -11.31 21.16 4.46
N LEU A 606 -10.52 22.24 4.50
CA LEU A 606 -9.44 22.40 5.47
C LEU A 606 -9.98 22.45 6.90
N SER A 607 -11.10 23.14 7.16
CA SER A 607 -11.73 23.16 8.49
C SER A 607 -12.16 21.76 8.92
N TRP A 608 -12.75 20.99 8.01
CA TRP A 608 -13.09 19.59 8.27
C TRP A 608 -11.85 18.75 8.61
N LEU A 609 -10.72 18.94 7.92
CA LEU A 609 -9.47 18.24 8.26
C LEU A 609 -8.97 18.57 9.66
N LEU A 610 -9.20 19.80 10.15
CA LEU A 610 -8.88 20.16 11.53
C LEU A 610 -9.81 19.42 12.51
N GLU A 611 -11.11 19.42 12.26
CA GLU A 611 -12.09 18.70 13.10
C GLU A 611 -11.81 17.19 13.13
N ASP A 612 -11.48 16.61 11.98
CA ASP A 612 -11.09 15.20 11.85
C ASP A 612 -9.78 14.92 12.61
N PHE A 613 -8.81 15.82 12.56
CA PHE A 613 -7.59 15.72 13.35
C PHE A 613 -7.86 15.80 14.86
N GLU A 614 -8.71 16.71 15.32
CA GLU A 614 -9.08 16.83 16.73
C GLU A 614 -9.81 15.57 17.24
N LYS A 615 -10.60 14.92 16.38
CA LYS A 615 -11.34 13.70 16.72
C LYS A 615 -10.52 12.43 16.62
N ASN A 616 -9.73 12.27 15.56
CA ASN A 616 -9.10 11.01 15.15
C ASN A 616 -7.56 11.03 15.23
N ASN A 617 -6.96 12.20 15.41
CA ASN A 617 -5.54 12.37 15.72
C ASN A 617 -4.60 11.71 14.70
N VAL A 618 -3.72 10.79 15.12
CA VAL A 618 -2.82 10.03 14.21
C VAL A 618 -3.55 9.24 13.12
N SER A 619 -4.83 8.93 13.32
CA SER A 619 -5.66 8.20 12.36
C SER A 619 -6.43 9.13 11.42
N SER A 620 -6.30 10.45 11.59
CA SER A 620 -6.96 11.44 10.76
C SER A 620 -6.53 11.39 9.29
N ARG A 621 -7.41 11.88 8.42
CA ARG A 621 -7.18 11.95 6.98
C ARG A 621 -5.96 12.79 6.64
N LEU A 622 -5.75 13.91 7.34
CA LEU A 622 -4.59 14.77 7.16
C LEU A 622 -3.29 14.00 7.42
N VAL A 623 -3.20 13.29 8.55
CA VAL A 623 -1.99 12.54 8.95
C VAL A 623 -1.69 11.39 7.98
N THR A 624 -2.73 10.75 7.46
CA THR A 624 -2.59 9.64 6.48
C THR A 624 -2.26 10.11 5.07
N TYR A 625 -2.36 11.42 4.77
CA TYR A 625 -1.99 11.98 3.47
C TYR A 625 -0.49 11.83 3.20
N PRO A 626 -0.02 11.53 1.97
CA PRO A 626 1.42 11.42 1.67
C PRO A 626 2.21 12.68 2.07
N VAL A 627 3.46 12.51 2.53
CA VAL A 627 4.27 13.58 3.16
C VAL A 627 4.33 14.85 2.31
N ALA A 628 4.61 14.72 1.01
CA ALA A 628 4.70 15.86 0.10
C ALA A 628 3.40 16.69 0.02
N GLY A 629 2.25 16.01 0.03
CA GLY A 629 0.96 16.67 0.03
C GLY A 629 0.52 17.16 1.41
N PHE A 630 0.91 16.47 2.48
CA PHE A 630 0.68 16.87 3.87
C PHE A 630 1.31 18.24 4.17
N ASP A 631 2.56 18.46 3.77
CA ASP A 631 3.23 19.75 3.98
C ASP A 631 2.53 20.88 3.22
N THR A 632 2.02 20.59 2.02
CA THR A 632 1.24 21.53 1.22
C THR A 632 -0.09 21.86 1.89
N LEU A 633 -0.82 20.85 2.40
CA LEU A 633 -2.07 21.06 3.15
C LEU A 633 -1.85 21.91 4.40
N LEU A 634 -0.76 21.66 5.15
CA LEU A 634 -0.41 22.48 6.32
C LEU A 634 -0.13 23.93 5.93
N SER A 635 0.68 24.17 4.90
CA SER A 635 0.96 25.52 4.40
C SER A 635 -0.31 26.23 3.97
N PHE A 636 -1.22 25.53 3.28
CA PHE A 636 -2.49 26.10 2.86
C PHE A 636 -3.40 26.43 4.04
N GLY A 637 -3.54 25.55 5.02
CA GLY A 637 -4.34 25.82 6.22
C GLY A 637 -3.78 26.97 7.07
N LEU A 638 -2.45 27.12 7.15
CA LEU A 638 -1.82 28.29 7.79
C LEU A 638 -2.12 29.58 7.00
N LYS A 639 -2.00 29.52 5.67
CA LYS A 639 -2.23 30.67 4.77
C LYS A 639 -3.69 31.13 4.75
N THR A 640 -4.64 30.21 4.86
CA THR A 640 -6.08 30.52 4.97
C THR A 640 -6.52 30.82 6.41
N ALA A 641 -5.59 30.82 7.37
CA ALA A 641 -5.85 30.99 8.80
C ALA A 641 -6.83 29.97 9.42
N VAL A 642 -7.06 28.84 8.74
CA VAL A 642 -7.83 27.71 9.26
C VAL A 642 -7.03 26.94 10.31
N PHE A 643 -5.72 26.78 10.09
CA PHE A 643 -4.82 26.14 11.05
C PHE A 643 -4.06 27.21 11.84
N SER A 644 -4.02 27.05 13.16
CA SER A 644 -3.09 27.78 14.00
C SER A 644 -1.68 27.19 13.90
N ALA A 645 -0.65 27.99 14.22
CA ALA A 645 0.73 27.48 14.30
C ALA A 645 0.87 26.34 15.34
N ALA A 646 0.07 26.37 16.40
CA ALA A 646 0.02 25.31 17.40
C ALA A 646 -0.56 24.00 16.83
N ASN A 647 -1.69 24.08 16.10
CA ASN A 647 -2.31 22.91 15.47
C ASN A 647 -1.39 22.30 14.41
N ALA A 648 -0.78 23.14 13.57
CA ALA A 648 0.17 22.67 12.56
C ALA A 648 1.37 21.92 13.18
N ARG A 649 1.86 22.37 14.33
CA ARG A 649 2.93 21.68 15.09
C ARG A 649 2.47 20.29 15.56
N LEU A 650 1.27 20.18 16.12
CA LEU A 650 0.71 18.91 16.62
C LEU A 650 0.44 17.92 15.47
N MET A 651 -0.07 18.43 14.35
CA MET A 651 -0.26 17.66 13.12
C MET A 651 1.08 17.10 12.60
N ARG A 652 2.17 17.91 12.61
CA ARG A 652 3.51 17.44 12.22
C ARG A 652 4.05 16.35 13.14
N ILE A 653 3.85 16.48 14.45
CA ILE A 653 4.23 15.44 15.43
C ILE A 653 3.51 14.12 15.10
N SER A 654 2.20 14.20 14.92
CA SER A 654 1.36 13.03 14.59
C SER A 654 1.76 12.41 13.25
N LYS A 655 2.11 13.24 12.26
CA LYS A 655 2.64 12.79 10.97
C LYS A 655 3.95 12.05 11.09
N LEU A 656 4.86 12.51 11.93
CA LEU A 656 6.14 11.84 12.14
C LEU A 656 5.93 10.45 12.78
N ILE A 657 5.08 10.36 13.81
CA ILE A 657 4.69 9.09 14.46
C ILE A 657 4.08 8.13 13.43
N TYR A 658 3.13 8.60 12.62
CA TYR A 658 2.49 7.81 11.58
C TYR A 658 3.51 7.32 10.53
N SER A 659 4.42 8.20 10.09
CA SER A 659 5.40 7.87 9.05
C SER A 659 6.40 6.81 9.51
N VAL A 660 6.81 6.84 10.77
CA VAL A 660 7.66 5.79 11.37
C VAL A 660 6.94 4.43 11.36
N ALA A 661 5.69 4.38 11.82
CA ALA A 661 4.92 3.14 11.81
C ALA A 661 4.68 2.64 10.38
N SER A 662 4.33 3.54 9.47
CA SER A 662 4.09 3.21 8.07
C SER A 662 5.34 2.66 7.38
N LYS A 663 6.52 3.25 7.63
CA LYS A 663 7.79 2.74 7.09
C LYS A 663 8.11 1.36 7.63
N TYR A 664 7.98 1.13 8.95
CA TYR A 664 8.22 -0.18 9.54
C TYR A 664 7.28 -1.26 8.98
N LEU A 665 5.99 -0.98 8.86
CA LEU A 665 5.00 -1.94 8.36
C LEU A 665 5.20 -2.24 6.86
N ALA A 666 5.61 -1.25 6.07
CA ALA A 666 5.99 -1.44 4.67
C ALA A 666 7.26 -2.31 4.53
N ASP A 667 8.27 -2.07 5.37
CA ASP A 667 9.48 -2.89 5.42
C ASP A 667 9.16 -4.30 5.89
N LEU A 668 8.28 -4.47 6.89
CA LEU A 668 7.81 -5.78 7.35
C LEU A 668 7.14 -6.57 6.24
N GLN A 669 6.34 -5.91 5.40
CA GLN A 669 5.71 -6.53 4.22
C GLN A 669 6.75 -6.89 3.15
N SER A 670 7.69 -5.99 2.87
CA SER A 670 8.71 -6.18 1.82
C SER A 670 9.73 -7.26 2.19
N TYR A 671 10.05 -7.39 3.49
CA TYR A 671 11.07 -8.31 4.01
C TYR A 671 10.48 -9.50 4.76
N ALA A 672 9.21 -9.85 4.56
CA ALA A 672 8.54 -10.95 5.24
C ALA A 672 9.25 -12.31 5.06
N HIS A 673 10.02 -12.48 3.97
CA HIS A 673 10.73 -13.71 3.61
C HIS A 673 12.26 -13.65 3.79
N PHE A 674 12.82 -12.52 4.20
CA PHE A 674 14.28 -12.32 4.30
C PHE A 674 14.77 -12.35 5.76
N GLU A 675 16.08 -12.49 5.94
CA GLU A 675 16.73 -12.44 7.26
C GLU A 675 16.39 -11.13 8.01
N LYS A 676 16.37 -11.22 9.34
CA LYS A 676 15.83 -10.16 10.23
C LYS A 676 16.69 -8.89 10.31
N ASP A 677 17.78 -8.80 9.56
CA ASP A 677 18.81 -7.77 9.64
C ASP A 677 18.26 -6.35 9.41
N TRP A 678 17.18 -6.22 8.63
CA TRP A 678 16.51 -4.93 8.39
C TRP A 678 15.98 -4.28 9.68
N LYS A 679 15.65 -5.06 10.72
CA LYS A 679 15.18 -4.54 12.02
C LYS A 679 16.27 -3.79 12.80
N GLN A 680 17.54 -3.98 12.45
CA GLN A 680 18.67 -3.37 13.15
C GLN A 680 18.64 -1.83 13.09
N VAL A 681 18.20 -1.25 11.97
CA VAL A 681 18.16 0.22 11.81
C VAL A 681 17.15 0.84 12.78
N TYR A 682 16.01 0.17 13.00
CA TYR A 682 15.00 0.59 13.97
C TYR A 682 15.49 0.46 15.41
N LEU A 683 16.15 -0.65 15.74
CA LEU A 683 16.71 -0.86 17.09
C LEU A 683 17.79 0.16 17.44
N LYS A 684 18.58 0.64 16.47
CA LYS A 684 19.58 1.70 16.68
C LYS A 684 18.98 3.03 17.10
N CYS A 685 17.69 3.29 16.84
CA CYS A 685 17.01 4.48 17.36
C CYS A 685 16.60 4.33 18.84
N ILE A 686 16.62 3.11 19.37
CA ILE A 686 16.27 2.79 20.76
C ILE A 686 17.53 2.57 21.59
N PHE A 687 18.45 1.73 21.12
CA PHE A 687 19.60 1.24 21.90
C PHE A 687 20.94 1.78 21.41
N GLN A 688 21.85 2.00 22.35
CA GLN A 688 23.16 2.58 22.12
C GLN A 688 24.14 1.58 21.48
N GLU A 689 24.24 0.38 22.06
CA GLU A 689 25.23 -0.65 21.72
C GLU A 689 24.56 -2.02 21.52
N PHE A 690 25.26 -2.92 20.82
CA PHE A 690 24.78 -4.25 20.48
C PHE A 690 25.90 -5.30 20.68
N ASN A 691 25.55 -6.45 21.24
CA ASN A 691 26.46 -7.60 21.34
C ASN A 691 26.56 -8.37 20.01
N SER A 692 25.47 -8.39 19.24
CA SER A 692 25.39 -8.96 17.89
C SER A 692 24.19 -8.33 17.15
N ALA A 693 23.96 -8.71 15.90
CA ALA A 693 22.78 -8.30 15.14
C ALA A 693 21.50 -8.57 15.95
N LEU A 694 20.68 -7.53 16.12
CA LEU A 694 19.41 -7.54 16.86
C LEU A 694 19.50 -7.84 18.36
N VAL A 695 20.71 -7.96 18.93
CA VAL A 695 20.93 -8.24 20.36
C VAL A 695 21.49 -6.98 21.03
N PRO A 696 20.63 -6.11 21.60
CA PRO A 696 21.08 -4.90 22.28
C PRO A 696 21.90 -5.24 23.53
N LYS A 697 22.83 -4.36 23.89
CA LYS A 697 23.72 -4.54 25.04
C LYS A 697 23.16 -3.81 26.26
N ASP A 698 23.07 -4.50 27.39
CA ASP A 698 22.63 -3.94 28.68
C ASP A 698 23.79 -3.26 29.41
N LEU A 699 23.89 -1.93 29.24
CA LEU A 699 24.82 -1.04 29.94
C LEU A 699 24.33 -0.64 31.34
N CYS A 700 23.46 -1.44 31.95
CA CYS A 700 22.88 -1.27 33.28
C CYS A 700 21.95 -0.06 33.41
N GLY A 701 20.84 -0.09 32.68
CA GLY A 701 19.75 0.87 32.84
C GLY A 701 19.62 1.85 31.66
N PRO A 702 19.29 3.13 31.92
CA PRO A 702 19.07 4.14 30.86
C PRO A 702 20.25 4.36 29.92
N GLN A 703 21.47 4.00 30.33
CA GLN A 703 22.70 4.06 29.53
C GLN A 703 22.62 3.15 28.29
N SER A 704 21.81 2.09 28.34
CA SER A 704 21.54 1.21 27.21
C SER A 704 20.73 1.89 26.11
N LEU A 705 20.05 3.01 26.43
CA LEU A 705 19.14 3.72 25.55
C LEU A 705 19.81 4.93 24.90
N VAL A 706 19.38 5.26 23.68
CA VAL A 706 19.74 6.53 23.04
C VAL A 706 19.01 7.65 23.77
N THR A 707 19.76 8.47 24.51
CA THR A 707 19.21 9.59 25.31
C THR A 707 19.59 10.96 24.75
N ASP A 708 20.64 11.03 23.91
CA ASP A 708 21.01 12.24 23.20
C ASP A 708 20.02 12.52 22.07
N VAL A 709 19.36 13.68 22.15
CA VAL A 709 18.28 14.07 21.23
C VAL A 709 18.81 14.26 19.81
N GLU A 710 19.99 14.84 19.62
CA GLU A 710 20.51 15.12 18.28
C GLU A 710 21.04 13.83 17.61
N ASP A 711 21.69 12.93 18.35
CA ASP A 711 22.05 11.59 17.88
C ASP A 711 20.79 10.80 17.47
N PHE A 712 19.73 10.83 18.29
CA PHE A 712 18.45 10.20 17.94
C PHE A 712 17.89 10.71 16.61
N TYR A 713 17.81 12.03 16.43
CA TYR A 713 17.26 12.60 15.20
C TYR A 713 18.16 12.36 13.99
N SER A 714 19.48 12.30 14.16
CA SER A 714 20.40 11.88 13.11
C SER A 714 20.10 10.45 12.64
N ARG A 715 19.91 9.52 13.58
CA ARG A 715 19.55 8.12 13.29
C ARG A 715 18.15 8.02 12.66
N LEU A 716 17.19 8.81 13.13
CA LEU A 716 15.83 8.85 12.60
C LEU A 716 15.76 9.38 11.16
N SER A 717 16.55 10.40 10.82
CA SER A 717 16.62 10.89 9.44
C SER A 717 17.14 9.83 8.47
N VAL A 718 18.15 9.05 8.89
CA VAL A 718 18.64 7.90 8.11
C VAL A 718 17.55 6.84 7.97
N LEU A 719 16.80 6.53 9.03
CA LEU A 719 15.70 5.56 9.01
C LEU A 719 14.59 5.92 8.00
N LEU A 720 14.24 7.20 7.94
CA LEU A 720 13.16 7.70 7.08
C LEU A 720 13.62 8.10 5.69
N GLU A 721 14.91 7.90 5.36
CA GLU A 721 15.53 8.32 4.10
C GLU A 721 15.28 9.81 3.78
N MET A 722 15.16 10.62 4.83
CA MET A 722 14.91 12.06 4.70
C MET A 722 16.22 12.76 4.34
N GLY A 723 16.21 13.54 3.25
CA GLY A 723 17.35 14.40 2.90
C GLY A 723 17.66 15.40 4.01
N GLN A 724 18.94 15.84 4.11
CA GLN A 724 19.42 16.78 5.14
C GLN A 724 18.66 18.12 5.22
N SER A 725 17.80 18.43 4.24
CA SER A 725 16.98 19.63 4.15
C SER A 725 15.72 19.61 5.04
N GLN A 726 15.25 18.46 5.54
CA GLN A 726 14.15 18.40 6.50
C GLN A 726 14.67 18.49 7.94
N ASN A 727 15.27 19.62 8.28
CA ASN A 727 15.68 19.89 9.64
C ASN A 727 14.44 19.98 10.55
N TYR A 728 14.44 19.25 11.65
CA TYR A 728 13.43 19.31 12.72
C TYR A 728 13.47 20.64 13.51
N THR A 729 13.87 21.74 12.87
CA THR A 729 14.06 23.09 13.43
C THR A 729 12.78 23.76 13.87
N TRP A 730 11.62 23.27 13.39
CA TRP A 730 10.31 23.71 13.85
C TRP A 730 9.95 23.20 15.26
N MET A 731 10.73 22.26 15.82
CA MET A 731 10.58 21.79 17.19
C MET A 731 11.56 22.49 18.13
N ASN A 732 11.04 22.97 19.27
CA ASN A 732 11.90 23.36 20.39
C ASN A 732 12.56 22.12 21.04
N PRO A 733 13.64 22.27 21.81
CA PRO A 733 14.35 21.14 22.42
C PRO A 733 13.46 20.22 23.29
N GLU A 734 12.52 20.80 24.04
CA GLU A 734 11.61 20.04 24.91
C GLU A 734 10.66 19.13 24.11
N THR A 735 10.15 19.63 22.97
CA THR A 735 9.29 18.83 22.09
C THR A 735 10.09 17.79 21.34
N LYS A 736 11.33 18.11 20.93
CA LYS A 736 12.23 17.11 20.35
C LYS A 736 12.41 15.92 21.30
N SER A 737 12.68 16.18 22.59
CA SER A 737 12.79 15.13 23.61
C SER A 737 11.49 14.35 23.80
N THR A 738 10.35 15.05 23.89
CA THR A 738 9.03 14.39 24.03
C THR A 738 8.71 13.47 22.86
N VAL A 739 8.99 13.91 21.63
CA VAL A 739 8.73 13.16 20.40
C VAL A 739 9.69 11.98 20.26
N MET A 740 10.96 12.15 20.65
CA MET A 740 11.93 11.06 20.74
C MET A 740 11.39 9.91 21.61
N HIS A 741 10.94 10.21 22.84
CA HIS A 741 10.40 9.20 23.74
C HIS A 741 9.19 8.45 23.16
N LYS A 742 8.28 9.17 22.52
CA LYS A 742 7.12 8.58 21.81
C LYS A 742 7.59 7.62 20.70
N ILE A 743 8.50 8.07 19.85
CA ILE A 743 8.99 7.25 18.72
C ILE A 743 9.74 6.02 19.23
N GLN A 744 10.59 6.14 20.26
CA GLN A 744 11.29 4.99 20.84
C GLN A 744 10.31 3.93 21.37
N LEU A 745 9.26 4.35 22.08
CA LEU A 745 8.22 3.46 22.56
C LEU A 745 7.47 2.77 21.41
N LEU A 746 7.09 3.54 20.38
CA LEU A 746 6.44 3.02 19.18
C LEU A 746 7.32 1.98 18.48
N LEU A 747 8.59 2.30 18.25
CA LEU A 747 9.55 1.40 17.62
C LEU A 747 9.74 0.12 18.43
N PHE A 748 9.79 0.22 19.75
CA PHE A 748 9.87 -0.95 20.62
C PHE A 748 8.67 -1.88 20.42
N TRP A 749 7.45 -1.34 20.40
CA TRP A 749 6.24 -2.15 20.16
C TRP A 749 6.19 -2.72 18.75
N LEU A 750 6.54 -1.95 17.73
CA LEU A 750 6.61 -2.42 16.35
C LEU A 750 7.62 -3.58 16.20
N VAL A 751 8.83 -3.42 16.72
CA VAL A 751 9.91 -4.41 16.55
C VAL A 751 9.62 -5.71 17.30
N TYR A 752 9.14 -5.62 18.55
CA TYR A 752 9.03 -6.77 19.46
C TYR A 752 7.62 -7.35 19.58
N LYS A 753 6.56 -6.57 19.37
CA LYS A 753 5.17 -7.05 19.48
C LYS A 753 4.53 -7.31 18.12
N GLU A 754 4.81 -6.49 17.11
CA GLU A 754 4.18 -6.64 15.80
C GLU A 754 4.89 -7.69 14.93
N ARG A 755 4.09 -8.60 14.36
CA ARG A 755 4.59 -9.73 13.56
C ARG A 755 3.94 -9.81 12.18
N ASN A 756 2.76 -9.22 12.01
CA ASN A 756 1.98 -9.38 10.80
C ASN A 756 1.97 -8.08 10.00
N PRO A 757 2.13 -8.14 8.66
CA PRO A 757 1.93 -6.98 7.83
C PRO A 757 0.45 -6.55 7.93
N MET A 758 0.24 -5.28 8.23
CA MET A 758 -1.10 -4.68 8.29
C MET A 758 -1.03 -3.20 7.92
N LYS A 759 -2.19 -2.61 7.63
CA LYS A 759 -2.28 -1.16 7.39
C LYS A 759 -1.97 -0.40 8.68
N THR A 760 -1.24 0.71 8.58
CA THR A 760 -0.85 1.57 9.71
C THR A 760 -2.04 2.02 10.56
N GLN A 761 -3.20 2.31 9.93
CA GLN A 761 -4.42 2.67 10.66
C GLN A 761 -4.94 1.52 11.52
N THR A 762 -4.97 0.30 10.97
CA THR A 762 -5.36 -0.91 11.71
C THR A 762 -4.44 -1.15 12.89
N TYR A 763 -3.13 -0.95 12.70
CA TYR A 763 -2.15 -1.04 13.78
C TYR A 763 -2.47 -0.07 14.92
N PHE A 764 -2.72 1.22 14.63
CA PHE A 764 -3.03 2.19 15.69
C PHE A 764 -4.37 1.92 16.38
N GLN A 765 -5.38 1.41 15.68
CA GLN A 765 -6.65 1.00 16.29
C GLN A 765 -6.48 -0.16 17.26
N ILE A 766 -5.71 -1.20 16.86
CA ILE A 766 -5.36 -2.32 17.73
C ILE A 766 -4.55 -1.82 18.93
N LEU A 767 -3.57 -0.95 18.68
CA LEU A 767 -2.70 -0.41 19.72
C LEU A 767 -3.51 0.37 20.79
N GLN A 768 -4.46 1.19 20.35
CA GLN A 768 -5.33 1.98 21.22
C GLN A 768 -6.25 1.11 22.09
N ARG A 769 -6.70 -0.04 21.57
CA ARG A 769 -7.52 -1.00 22.32
C ARG A 769 -6.70 -1.80 23.33
N ASP A 770 -5.49 -2.21 22.94
CA ASP A 770 -4.75 -3.26 23.64
C ASP A 770 -3.67 -2.73 24.60
N ASN A 771 -3.28 -1.44 24.52
CA ASN A 771 -2.22 -0.87 25.35
C ASN A 771 -2.67 0.41 26.07
N GLN A 772 -2.62 0.42 27.40
CA GLN A 772 -3.00 1.58 28.22
C GLN A 772 -2.16 2.84 27.93
N MET A 773 -0.89 2.66 27.55
CA MET A 773 0.02 3.76 27.18
C MET A 773 -0.23 4.30 25.77
N ALA A 774 -1.10 3.69 24.96
CA ALA A 774 -1.36 4.12 23.60
C ALA A 774 -1.92 5.54 23.55
N SER A 775 -2.75 5.94 24.52
CA SER A 775 -3.24 7.32 24.61
C SER A 775 -2.09 8.33 24.75
N ALA A 776 -1.14 8.06 25.66
CA ALA A 776 0.04 8.91 25.86
C ALA A 776 0.99 8.90 24.66
N LEU A 777 0.99 7.87 23.83
CA LEU A 777 1.77 7.81 22.60
C LEU A 777 1.11 8.61 21.47
N LEU A 778 -0.15 8.28 21.18
CA LEU A 778 -0.89 8.75 20.01
C LEU A 778 -1.42 10.18 20.17
N ASP A 779 -1.64 10.65 21.41
CA ASP A 779 -2.03 12.03 21.68
C ASP A 779 -0.81 12.96 21.67
N PRO A 780 -0.69 13.92 20.72
CA PRO A 780 0.44 14.83 20.64
C PRO A 780 0.50 15.83 21.80
N HIS A 781 -0.58 15.99 22.58
CA HIS A 781 -0.60 16.82 23.79
C HIS A 781 -0.06 16.11 25.03
N LEU A 782 -0.13 14.78 25.06
CA LEU A 782 0.30 13.98 26.21
C LEU A 782 1.78 13.61 26.09
N THR A 783 2.45 13.54 27.24
CA THR A 783 3.83 13.06 27.34
C THR A 783 3.85 11.63 27.85
N VAL A 784 4.82 10.85 27.39
CA VAL A 784 5.07 9.51 27.95
C VAL A 784 5.89 9.69 29.23
N PRO A 785 5.43 9.21 30.40
CA PRO A 785 6.22 9.28 31.63
C PRO A 785 7.55 8.55 31.47
N ILE A 786 8.66 9.22 31.80
CA ILE A 786 10.02 8.71 31.59
C ILE A 786 10.26 7.39 32.36
N SER A 787 9.71 7.27 33.58
CA SER A 787 9.82 6.04 34.37
C SER A 787 9.20 4.84 33.67
N THR A 788 7.97 5.00 33.16
CA THR A 788 7.24 3.94 32.42
C THR A 788 7.87 3.66 31.06
N LEU A 789 8.39 4.69 30.39
CA LEU A 789 9.17 4.53 29.16
C LEU A 789 10.39 3.64 29.41
N HIS A 790 11.22 3.97 30.40
CA HIS A 790 12.42 3.21 30.72
C HIS A 790 12.08 1.78 31.14
N GLU A 791 11.06 1.59 31.98
CA GLU A 791 10.57 0.26 32.34
C GLU A 791 10.21 -0.58 31.12
N GLN A 792 9.50 0.00 30.15
CA GLN A 792 9.09 -0.70 28.94
C GLN A 792 10.28 -0.99 28.00
N LEU A 793 11.14 0.00 27.73
CA LEU A 793 12.28 -0.17 26.80
C LEU A 793 13.33 -1.14 27.35
N LEU A 794 13.54 -1.13 28.66
CA LEU A 794 14.49 -2.00 29.35
C LEU A 794 13.89 -3.37 29.74
N SER A 795 12.60 -3.62 29.46
CA SER A 795 11.92 -4.88 29.78
C SER A 795 12.51 -6.12 29.07
N THR A 796 13.33 -5.90 28.04
CA THR A 796 14.08 -6.96 27.34
C THR A 796 15.31 -7.41 28.12
N PHE A 797 15.82 -6.60 29.05
CA PHE A 797 16.97 -6.92 29.87
C PHE A 797 16.56 -7.59 31.19
N VAL A 798 17.55 -8.07 31.93
CA VAL A 798 17.36 -8.60 33.27
C VAL A 798 17.33 -7.42 34.24
N SER A 799 16.14 -7.02 34.72
CA SER A 799 16.02 -5.90 35.68
C SER A 799 16.38 -6.33 37.11
N PRO A 800 17.28 -5.63 37.83
CA PRO A 800 17.55 -5.88 39.24
C PRO A 800 16.35 -5.63 40.15
N ASP A 801 15.46 -4.71 39.76
CA ASP A 801 14.35 -4.22 40.59
C ASP A 801 13.04 -5.00 40.35
N ASN A 802 12.80 -5.49 39.12
CA ASN A 802 11.59 -6.23 38.75
C ASN A 802 11.78 -7.76 38.72
N ASN A 803 12.98 -8.27 38.45
CA ASN A 803 13.25 -9.72 38.44
C ASN A 803 13.84 -10.12 39.79
N GLN A 804 12.99 -10.58 40.71
CA GLN A 804 13.47 -11.21 41.94
C GLN A 804 14.27 -12.45 41.55
N PHE A 805 15.60 -12.41 41.64
CA PHE A 805 16.40 -13.64 41.54
C PHE A 805 15.92 -14.63 42.58
N ILE A 806 16.04 -15.92 42.28
CA ILE A 806 15.69 -16.96 43.26
C ILE A 806 16.48 -16.72 44.55
N ASP A 807 17.79 -16.45 44.41
CA ASP A 807 18.66 -15.98 45.49
C ASP A 807 19.64 -14.89 45.00
N SER A 808 19.38 -13.64 45.39
CA SER A 808 20.21 -12.49 45.01
C SER A 808 21.61 -12.50 45.65
N GLU A 809 21.76 -13.07 46.85
CA GLU A 809 23.05 -13.13 47.53
C GLU A 809 23.94 -14.20 46.89
N ALA A 810 23.38 -15.39 46.62
CA ALA A 810 24.05 -16.45 45.90
C ALA A 810 24.46 -15.98 44.49
N ARG A 811 23.58 -15.29 43.77
CA ARG A 811 23.89 -14.67 42.47
C ARG A 811 25.11 -13.76 42.55
N ARG A 812 25.17 -12.84 43.51
CA ARG A 812 26.27 -11.86 43.63
C ARG A 812 27.63 -12.56 43.72
N THR A 813 27.71 -13.66 44.47
CA THR A 813 28.96 -14.46 44.56
C THR A 813 29.36 -15.14 43.25
N HIS A 814 28.47 -15.22 42.26
CA HIS A 814 28.68 -15.90 40.97
C HIS A 814 28.70 -14.96 39.76
N MET A 815 28.50 -13.65 39.93
CA MET A 815 28.50 -12.69 38.81
C MET A 815 29.84 -12.01 38.55
N ASP A 816 30.66 -11.79 39.60
CA ASP A 816 31.90 -11.03 39.46
C ASP A 816 33.03 -11.82 38.79
N PHE A 817 32.89 -13.15 38.69
CA PHE A 817 33.86 -14.02 38.03
C PHE A 817 33.19 -15.16 37.28
N ILE A 818 33.78 -15.56 36.16
CA ILE A 818 33.39 -16.80 35.48
C ILE A 818 34.20 -17.97 36.02
N ALA A 819 33.52 -19.09 36.27
CA ALA A 819 34.16 -20.33 36.68
C ALA A 819 35.27 -20.74 35.68
N PRO A 820 36.52 -20.94 36.10
CA PRO A 820 37.60 -21.32 35.18
C PRO A 820 37.39 -22.74 34.62
N PHE A 821 37.99 -23.02 33.46
CA PHE A 821 38.03 -24.38 32.94
C PHE A 821 38.75 -25.32 33.93
N LYS A 822 38.15 -26.48 34.17
CA LYS A 822 38.76 -27.59 34.94
C LYS A 822 38.96 -28.83 34.08
N THR A 823 38.16 -28.96 33.05
CA THR A 823 38.27 -29.97 32.01
C THR A 823 38.30 -29.25 30.65
N PRO A 824 38.74 -29.89 29.56
CA PRO A 824 38.68 -29.28 28.22
C PRO A 824 37.27 -28.87 27.81
N PHE A 825 36.26 -29.37 28.53
CA PHE A 825 34.84 -29.22 28.24
C PHE A 825 34.14 -28.13 29.07
N GLY A 826 34.84 -27.53 30.04
CA GLY A 826 34.27 -26.47 30.88
C GLY A 826 34.62 -26.55 32.36
N PRO A 827 33.77 -25.98 33.24
CA PRO A 827 34.02 -25.91 34.67
C PRO A 827 33.85 -27.28 35.33
N SER A 828 34.18 -27.37 36.63
CA SER A 828 34.08 -28.64 37.36
C SER A 828 32.66 -29.19 37.36
N VAL A 829 32.52 -30.50 37.17
CA VAL A 829 31.27 -31.24 37.35
C VAL A 829 31.13 -31.84 38.75
N LEU A 830 32.18 -31.79 39.58
CA LEU A 830 32.15 -32.33 40.95
C LEU A 830 31.79 -31.26 42.00
N HIS A 831 32.03 -29.99 41.71
CA HIS A 831 31.68 -28.86 42.57
C HIS A 831 31.48 -27.58 41.77
N CYS A 832 30.80 -26.60 42.36
CA CYS A 832 30.74 -25.27 41.78
C CYS A 832 32.15 -24.64 41.72
N GLY A 833 32.52 -24.08 40.57
CA GLY A 833 33.82 -23.39 40.40
C GLY A 833 33.94 -22.06 41.14
N MET A 834 32.81 -21.54 41.65
CA MET A 834 32.70 -20.23 42.31
C MET A 834 32.60 -20.36 43.83
N CYS A 835 31.49 -20.93 44.34
CA CYS A 835 31.25 -21.09 45.77
C CYS A 835 31.78 -22.42 46.34
N ASN A 836 32.38 -23.28 45.50
CA ASN A 836 32.94 -24.57 45.88
C ASN A 836 31.94 -25.57 46.50
N THR A 837 30.62 -25.35 46.34
CA THR A 837 29.58 -26.29 46.76
C THR A 837 29.79 -27.63 46.04
N PRO A 838 29.96 -28.75 46.77
CA PRO A 838 30.13 -30.06 46.15
C PRO A 838 28.80 -30.54 45.55
N PHE A 839 28.83 -30.97 44.30
CA PHE A 839 27.68 -31.64 43.67
C PHE A 839 27.68 -33.14 43.99
N LEU A 840 28.85 -33.70 44.30
CA LEU A 840 29.02 -35.05 44.82
C LEU A 840 30.32 -35.14 45.61
N THR A 841 30.28 -35.83 46.75
CA THR A 841 31.47 -36.17 47.55
C THR A 841 31.80 -37.63 47.32
N LEU A 842 32.92 -37.91 46.65
CA LEU A 842 33.40 -39.28 46.42
C LEU A 842 34.73 -39.50 47.14
N ASP A 843 34.88 -40.69 47.71
CA ASP A 843 36.17 -41.19 48.15
C ASP A 843 37.05 -41.54 46.93
N SER A 844 38.36 -41.44 47.14
CA SER A 844 39.34 -41.49 46.06
C SER A 844 39.50 -42.92 45.57
N GLY A 845 39.06 -43.23 44.34
CA GLY A 845 39.21 -44.55 43.73
C GLY A 845 37.92 -45.38 43.63
N SER A 846 36.78 -44.87 44.13
CA SER A 846 35.49 -45.52 43.91
C SER A 846 35.09 -45.44 42.42
N PRO A 847 34.62 -46.54 41.80
CA PRO A 847 34.10 -46.49 40.43
C PRO A 847 32.89 -45.56 40.34
N LEU A 848 32.78 -44.82 39.23
CA LEU A 848 31.62 -43.96 38.99
C LEU A 848 30.43 -44.87 38.63
N GLU A 849 29.33 -44.77 39.38
CA GLU A 849 28.10 -45.51 39.13
C GLU A 849 27.04 -44.57 38.52
N ASP A 850 26.05 -45.11 37.81
CA ASP A 850 24.94 -44.33 37.22
C ASP A 850 24.20 -43.47 38.26
N THR A 851 24.08 -43.97 39.49
CA THR A 851 23.47 -43.27 40.63
C THR A 851 24.25 -42.00 41.01
N HIS A 852 25.58 -42.06 40.94
CA HIS A 852 26.48 -40.92 41.16
C HIS A 852 26.31 -39.86 40.06
N VAL A 853 26.25 -40.28 38.79
CA VAL A 853 26.01 -39.38 37.65
C VAL A 853 24.68 -38.64 37.80
N ARG A 854 23.60 -39.36 38.13
CA ARG A 854 22.27 -38.76 38.36
C ARG A 854 22.27 -37.78 39.54
N THR A 855 23.03 -38.07 40.60
CA THR A 855 23.15 -37.20 41.77
C THR A 855 23.90 -35.91 41.42
N ILE A 856 25.00 -36.01 40.68
CA ILE A 856 25.73 -34.86 40.15
C ILE A 856 24.80 -33.98 39.30
N LEU A 857 24.07 -34.58 38.36
CA LEU A 857 23.14 -33.87 37.49
C LEU A 857 22.08 -33.12 38.30
N LYS A 858 21.46 -33.79 39.27
CA LYS A 858 20.43 -33.20 40.11
C LYS A 858 20.98 -32.04 40.95
N ASN A 859 22.07 -32.26 41.69
CA ASN A 859 22.62 -31.25 42.59
C ASN A 859 23.17 -30.04 41.81
N ARG A 860 23.82 -30.29 40.66
CA ARG A 860 24.29 -29.22 39.77
C ARG A 860 23.11 -28.43 39.20
N LYS A 861 22.06 -29.10 38.73
CA LYS A 861 20.83 -28.46 38.25
C LYS A 861 20.23 -27.56 39.33
N ASP A 862 19.98 -28.12 40.51
CA ASP A 862 19.34 -27.41 41.63
C ASP A 862 20.19 -26.18 42.04
N HIS A 863 21.52 -26.31 42.05
CA HIS A 863 22.45 -25.21 42.31
C HIS A 863 22.39 -24.12 41.24
N LEU A 864 22.42 -24.48 39.95
CA LEU A 864 22.38 -23.51 38.85
C LEU A 864 21.04 -22.76 38.80
N ILE A 865 19.93 -23.45 39.06
CA ILE A 865 18.61 -22.82 39.18
C ILE A 865 18.63 -21.82 40.35
N HIS A 866 19.11 -22.24 41.51
CA HIS A 866 19.16 -21.40 42.70
C HIS A 866 19.99 -20.12 42.51
N VAL A 867 21.14 -20.23 41.84
CA VAL A 867 22.08 -19.11 41.66
C VAL A 867 21.72 -18.20 40.48
N PHE A 868 21.38 -18.77 39.33
CA PHE A 868 21.23 -18.02 38.08
C PHE A 868 19.78 -17.88 37.62
N GLY A 869 18.84 -18.55 38.29
CA GLY A 869 17.44 -18.54 37.92
C GLY A 869 16.72 -17.26 38.33
N ILE A 870 15.82 -16.84 37.43
CA ILE A 870 14.88 -15.76 37.69
C ILE A 870 13.57 -16.37 38.18
N ARG A 871 13.07 -15.86 39.31
CA ARG A 871 11.86 -16.37 39.98
C ARG A 871 10.66 -16.33 39.04
N GLY A 872 9.86 -17.39 39.07
CA GLY A 872 8.65 -17.57 38.26
C GLY A 872 8.90 -18.02 36.82
N SER A 873 10.15 -18.20 36.38
CA SER A 873 10.46 -18.55 34.98
C SER A 873 11.47 -19.68 34.80
N PHE A 874 12.38 -19.88 35.76
CA PHE A 874 13.47 -20.85 35.62
C PHE A 874 13.47 -21.97 36.66
N GLU A 875 12.56 -21.94 37.65
CA GLU A 875 12.48 -23.01 38.67
C GLU A 875 12.18 -24.39 38.07
N GLN A 876 11.51 -24.42 36.92
CA GLN A 876 11.10 -25.66 36.24
C GLN A 876 12.15 -26.17 35.24
N SER A 877 13.33 -25.54 35.15
CA SER A 877 14.38 -25.96 34.24
C SER A 877 14.74 -27.43 34.47
N THR A 878 14.73 -28.22 33.38
CA THR A 878 14.95 -29.68 33.46
C THR A 878 16.41 -30.04 33.75
N ASN A 879 17.35 -29.19 33.35
CA ASN A 879 18.80 -29.44 33.43
C ASN A 879 19.59 -28.27 34.05
N GLY A 880 18.93 -27.16 34.41
CA GLY A 880 19.57 -25.99 35.02
C GLY A 880 20.45 -25.20 34.06
N MET A 881 20.37 -25.51 32.76
CA MET A 881 21.09 -24.81 31.70
C MET A 881 20.22 -23.67 31.15
N PRO A 882 20.84 -22.59 30.63
CA PRO A 882 20.10 -21.48 30.07
C PRO A 882 19.23 -21.90 28.87
N GLU A 883 17.97 -21.48 28.89
CA GLU A 883 17.01 -21.70 27.83
C GLU A 883 17.13 -20.65 26.73
N PRO A 884 16.65 -20.92 25.50
CA PRO A 884 16.60 -19.92 24.44
C PRO A 884 15.73 -18.73 24.86
N THR A 885 16.35 -17.56 24.92
CA THR A 885 15.71 -16.26 25.10
C THR A 885 14.95 -15.93 23.82
N SER A 886 13.63 -15.84 23.95
CA SER A 886 12.78 -15.40 22.85
C SER A 886 13.08 -13.95 22.51
N PHE A 887 13.15 -13.63 21.22
CA PHE A 887 13.36 -12.27 20.75
C PHE A 887 12.36 -11.28 21.39
N GLY A 888 12.88 -10.23 22.04
CA GLY A 888 12.06 -9.23 22.73
C GLY A 888 11.54 -9.62 24.12
N ARG A 889 12.01 -10.74 24.69
CA ARG A 889 11.71 -11.13 26.07
C ARG A 889 12.95 -11.07 26.94
N SER A 890 12.74 -10.77 28.22
CA SER A 890 13.77 -10.91 29.25
C SER A 890 14.23 -12.37 29.32
N PRO A 891 15.55 -12.63 29.47
CA PRO A 891 16.07 -13.97 29.71
C PRO A 891 15.42 -14.59 30.95
N THR A 892 15.31 -15.92 31.03
CA THR A 892 14.87 -16.63 32.24
C THR A 892 16.04 -16.95 33.19
N SER A 893 17.27 -16.86 32.68
CA SER A 893 18.49 -17.08 33.44
C SER A 893 19.49 -15.95 33.18
N ALA A 894 20.19 -15.54 34.22
CA ALA A 894 21.25 -14.53 34.15
C ALA A 894 22.60 -15.06 33.64
N HIS A 895 22.67 -16.36 33.36
CA HIS A 895 23.87 -17.03 32.90
C HIS A 895 23.76 -17.34 31.40
N ALA A 896 24.85 -17.22 30.67
CA ALA A 896 24.99 -17.69 29.28
C ALA A 896 26.00 -18.85 29.22
N ASN A 897 25.87 -19.76 28.25
CA ASN A 897 26.75 -20.93 28.17
C ASN A 897 28.11 -20.58 27.54
N TYR A 898 28.94 -19.85 28.27
CA TYR A 898 30.24 -19.35 27.80
C TYR A 898 31.22 -20.46 27.42
N HIS A 899 31.40 -21.47 28.29
CA HIS A 899 32.40 -22.53 28.09
C HIS A 899 32.13 -23.36 26.84
N SER A 900 30.89 -23.79 26.64
CA SER A 900 30.55 -24.65 25.49
C SER A 900 30.76 -23.91 24.17
N ASN A 901 30.41 -22.63 24.11
CA ASN A 901 30.56 -21.82 22.91
C ASN A 901 32.02 -21.52 22.58
N LEU A 902 32.86 -21.32 23.61
CA LEU A 902 34.30 -21.15 23.45
C LEU A 902 34.94 -22.43 22.89
N VAL A 903 34.60 -23.60 23.43
CA VAL A 903 35.12 -24.90 22.95
C VAL A 903 34.66 -25.18 21.52
N GLN A 904 33.40 -24.93 21.19
CA GLN A 904 32.88 -25.11 19.82
C GLN A 904 33.61 -24.21 18.82
N ALA A 905 33.76 -22.92 19.14
CA ALA A 905 34.51 -22.01 18.29
C ALA A 905 35.97 -22.46 18.09
N TRP A 906 36.60 -22.99 19.14
CA TRP A 906 37.95 -23.53 19.03
C TRP A 906 38.01 -24.74 18.09
N VAL A 907 37.07 -25.67 18.20
CA VAL A 907 37.03 -26.89 17.38
C VAL A 907 36.77 -26.58 15.90
N GLU A 908 35.96 -25.57 15.61
CA GLU A 908 35.71 -25.16 14.23
C GLU A 908 36.88 -24.39 13.60
N ALA A 909 37.67 -23.69 14.41
CA ALA A 909 38.87 -23.01 13.93
C ALA A 909 39.87 -24.03 13.35
N SER A 910 40.46 -23.69 12.22
CA SER A 910 41.55 -24.46 11.62
C SER A 910 42.78 -24.46 12.54
N GLN A 911 43.67 -25.43 12.33
CA GLN A 911 44.90 -25.52 13.12
C GLN A 911 45.75 -24.24 13.05
N ASN A 912 45.82 -23.60 11.88
CA ASN A 912 46.56 -22.34 11.71
C ASN A 912 45.91 -21.19 12.49
N GLU A 913 44.59 -21.08 12.48
CA GLU A 913 43.85 -20.08 13.25
C GLU A 913 44.03 -20.31 14.75
N ARG A 914 43.93 -21.56 15.23
CA ARG A 914 44.18 -21.91 16.64
C ARG A 914 45.59 -21.51 17.08
N ARG A 915 46.60 -21.76 16.25
CA ARG A 915 47.98 -21.34 16.53
C ARG A 915 48.08 -19.81 16.62
N ALA A 916 47.43 -19.09 15.70
CA ALA A 916 47.36 -17.64 15.76
C ALA A 916 46.66 -17.14 17.03
N ILE A 917 45.52 -17.72 17.44
CA ILE A 917 44.77 -17.34 18.65
C ILE A 917 45.62 -17.43 19.93
N VAL A 918 46.51 -18.42 20.02
CA VAL A 918 47.40 -18.60 21.18
C VAL A 918 48.48 -17.51 21.21
N HIS A 919 49.05 -17.15 20.07
CA HIS A 919 50.27 -16.33 20.00
C HIS A 919 50.06 -14.86 19.58
N ASP A 920 48.97 -14.54 18.88
CA ASP A 920 48.64 -13.21 18.37
C ASP A 920 47.42 -12.62 19.08
N GLU A 921 47.54 -11.37 19.52
CA GLU A 921 46.48 -10.65 20.22
C GLU A 921 45.33 -10.27 19.28
N SER A 922 45.61 -9.93 18.02
CA SER A 922 44.57 -9.59 17.05
C SER A 922 43.70 -10.81 16.69
N ALA A 923 44.33 -11.95 16.42
CA ALA A 923 43.62 -13.21 16.23
C ALA A 923 42.79 -13.61 17.46
N ARG A 924 43.30 -13.36 18.67
CA ARG A 924 42.56 -13.61 19.92
C ARG A 924 41.33 -12.71 20.05
N ASP A 925 41.44 -11.43 19.72
CA ASP A 925 40.29 -10.50 19.75
C ASP A 925 39.20 -10.89 18.75
N GLN A 926 39.60 -11.32 17.55
CA GLN A 926 38.66 -11.83 16.54
C GLN A 926 37.96 -13.10 17.03
N PHE A 927 38.70 -14.01 17.66
CA PHE A 927 38.14 -15.23 18.25
C PHE A 927 37.15 -14.92 19.38
N VAL A 928 37.46 -13.96 20.26
CA VAL A 928 36.55 -13.52 21.32
C VAL A 928 35.24 -12.99 20.73
N ARG A 929 35.31 -12.17 19.68
CA ARG A 929 34.11 -11.69 18.96
C ARG A 929 33.33 -12.82 18.31
N ALA A 930 34.01 -13.79 17.68
CA ALA A 930 33.35 -14.95 17.09
C ALA A 930 32.60 -15.79 18.14
N VAL A 931 33.17 -15.97 19.34
CA VAL A 931 32.50 -16.64 20.47
C VAL A 931 31.29 -15.83 20.95
N GLN A 932 31.41 -14.50 21.07
CA GLN A 932 30.30 -13.62 21.43
C GLN A 932 29.15 -13.72 20.42
N THR A 933 29.45 -13.60 19.13
CA THR A 933 28.44 -13.75 18.05
C THR A 933 27.73 -15.08 18.17
N ARG A 934 28.47 -16.19 18.35
CA ARG A 934 27.89 -17.52 18.55
C ARG A 934 26.98 -17.61 19.78
N ILE A 935 27.37 -17.02 20.92
CA ILE A 935 26.53 -16.97 22.13
C ILE A 935 25.20 -16.25 21.83
N CYS A 936 25.26 -15.12 21.13
CA CYS A 936 24.08 -14.36 20.73
C CYS A 936 23.19 -15.12 19.73
N GLU A 937 23.77 -15.81 18.75
CA GLU A 937 23.03 -16.62 17.75
C GLU A 937 22.30 -17.81 18.38
N GLN A 938 22.92 -18.48 19.35
CA GLN A 938 22.23 -19.52 20.12
C GLN A 938 21.07 -18.95 20.94
N GLY A 939 21.17 -17.68 21.32
CA GLY A 939 20.14 -16.97 22.07
C GLY A 939 19.93 -17.52 23.48
N ARG A 940 20.84 -18.30 24.06
CA ARG A 940 20.60 -19.03 25.33
C ARG A 940 21.07 -18.25 26.55
N GLY A 941 20.13 -17.86 27.41
CA GLY A 941 20.40 -17.11 28.63
C GLY A 941 20.53 -15.60 28.42
N ASP A 942 21.26 -14.94 29.31
CA ASP A 942 21.46 -13.48 29.25
C ASP A 942 22.48 -13.08 28.16
N VAL A 943 22.00 -13.09 26.92
CA VAL A 943 22.76 -12.66 25.73
C VAL A 943 22.94 -11.14 25.64
N TYR A 944 22.28 -10.38 26.52
CA TYR A 944 22.34 -8.91 26.54
C TYR A 944 23.45 -8.38 27.45
N ASN A 945 24.09 -9.26 28.24
CA ASN A 945 25.11 -8.92 29.23
C ASN A 945 26.27 -8.07 28.63
N GLN A 946 26.57 -6.92 29.25
CA GLN A 946 27.67 -6.04 28.81
C GLN A 946 29.08 -6.62 29.01
N HIS A 947 29.26 -7.58 29.91
CA HIS A 947 30.56 -8.15 30.25
C HIS A 947 30.91 -9.39 29.42
N MET A 948 30.09 -9.75 28.43
CA MET A 948 30.26 -10.98 27.64
C MET A 948 31.66 -11.10 27.01
N GLU A 949 32.17 -10.02 26.40
CA GLU A 949 33.51 -10.01 25.80
C GLU A 949 34.61 -10.25 26.85
N ARG A 950 34.55 -9.51 27.96
CA ARG A 950 35.48 -9.64 29.09
C ARG A 950 35.45 -11.05 29.67
N HIS A 951 34.26 -11.59 29.87
CA HIS A 951 34.01 -12.95 30.35
C HIS A 951 34.65 -14.02 29.46
N VAL A 952 34.50 -13.91 28.14
CA VAL A 952 35.16 -14.82 27.20
C VAL A 952 36.69 -14.69 27.31
N ARG A 953 37.20 -13.45 27.36
CA ARG A 953 38.64 -13.16 27.48
C ARG A 953 39.24 -13.72 28.77
N ASP A 954 38.58 -13.54 29.90
CA ASP A 954 39.03 -13.96 31.23
C ASP A 954 39.11 -15.49 31.36
N MET A 955 38.33 -16.25 30.56
CA MET A 955 38.40 -17.71 30.55
C MET A 955 39.58 -18.27 29.75
N LEU A 956 40.06 -17.57 28.71
CA LEU A 956 41.06 -18.09 27.78
C LEU A 956 42.33 -18.65 28.46
N PRO A 957 42.93 -18.00 29.48
CA PRO A 957 44.10 -18.55 30.16
C PRO A 957 43.83 -19.91 30.81
N SER A 958 42.66 -20.07 31.45
CA SER A 958 42.27 -21.34 32.06
C SER A 958 41.97 -22.40 31.01
N PHE A 959 41.36 -22.01 29.89
CA PHE A 959 41.09 -22.90 28.77
C PHE A 959 42.38 -23.47 28.19
N PHE A 960 43.34 -22.61 27.81
CA PHE A 960 44.63 -23.04 27.25
C PHE A 960 45.43 -23.93 28.21
N ASN A 961 45.41 -23.64 29.51
CA ASN A 961 46.07 -24.48 30.51
C ASN A 961 45.47 -25.89 30.55
N VAL A 962 44.14 -26.01 30.46
CA VAL A 962 43.50 -27.32 30.48
C VAL A 962 43.68 -28.09 29.16
N LEU A 963 43.79 -27.40 28.02
CA LEU A 963 44.18 -28.03 26.76
C LEU A 963 45.60 -28.63 26.86
N ALA A 964 46.56 -27.89 27.42
CA ALA A 964 47.92 -28.40 27.66
C ALA A 964 47.93 -29.61 28.61
N GLN A 965 47.09 -29.60 29.65
CA GLN A 965 46.94 -30.76 30.54
C GLN A 965 46.35 -31.97 29.82
N ALA A 966 45.34 -31.77 28.98
CA ALA A 966 44.73 -32.86 28.22
C ALA A 966 45.69 -33.48 27.20
N LEU A 967 46.53 -32.68 26.53
CA LEU A 967 47.59 -33.19 25.66
C LEU A 967 48.60 -34.06 26.43
N ARG A 968 49.03 -33.63 27.63
CA ARG A 968 49.92 -34.42 28.50
C ARG A 968 49.30 -35.75 28.93
N MET A 969 48.01 -35.76 29.27
CA MET A 969 47.29 -37.00 29.62
C MET A 969 47.12 -37.95 28.42
N GLN A 970 47.20 -37.44 27.19
CA GLN A 970 47.22 -38.23 25.95
C GLN A 970 48.65 -38.59 25.50
N GLU A 971 49.66 -38.34 26.32
CA GLU A 971 51.08 -38.52 25.99
C GLU A 971 51.54 -37.75 24.74
N LYS A 972 50.88 -36.61 24.45
CA LYS A 972 51.21 -35.68 23.35
C LYS A 972 51.96 -34.46 23.86
N ASP A 973 52.72 -33.83 22.97
CA ASP A 973 53.45 -32.58 23.24
C ASP A 973 52.46 -31.43 23.56
N ASP A 974 52.68 -30.73 24.68
CA ASP A 974 51.87 -29.59 25.11
C ASP A 974 52.42 -28.24 24.61
N GLY A 975 53.50 -28.26 23.81
CA GLY A 975 54.09 -27.08 23.16
C GLY A 975 53.26 -26.47 22.03
N ASP A 976 52.42 -27.25 21.33
CA ASP A 976 51.51 -26.74 20.29
C ASP A 976 50.05 -27.12 20.58
N LEU A 977 49.35 -26.21 21.26
CA LEU A 977 47.94 -26.40 21.62
C LEU A 977 47.01 -26.53 20.40
N SER A 978 47.43 -26.07 19.21
CA SER A 978 46.58 -26.10 18.01
C SER A 978 46.21 -27.52 17.56
N VAL A 979 47.03 -28.51 17.94
CA VAL A 979 46.87 -29.94 17.63
C VAL A 979 45.71 -30.56 18.41
N TYR A 980 45.29 -29.94 19.51
CA TYR A 980 44.15 -30.43 20.28
C TYR A 980 42.84 -30.20 19.52
N VAL A 981 42.32 -31.26 18.92
CA VAL A 981 40.95 -31.35 18.38
C VAL A 981 40.13 -32.16 19.36
N HIS A 982 38.99 -31.61 19.75
CA HIS A 982 38.12 -32.24 20.71
C HIS A 982 37.04 -33.08 20.04
N ASP A 983 36.80 -34.29 20.53
CA ASP A 983 35.69 -35.14 20.09
C ASP A 983 34.45 -34.89 20.95
N PHE A 984 33.41 -34.30 20.34
CA PHE A 984 32.15 -34.03 21.01
C PHE A 984 31.34 -35.30 21.31
N GLU A 985 31.63 -36.44 20.67
CA GLU A 985 30.98 -37.72 20.97
C GLU A 985 31.44 -38.28 22.33
N GLU A 986 32.64 -37.91 22.79
CA GLU A 986 33.20 -38.27 24.10
C GLU A 986 32.87 -37.24 25.21
N ASN A 987 32.01 -36.25 24.94
CA ASN A 987 31.65 -35.15 25.84
C ASN A 987 30.56 -35.52 26.87
N SER A 988 30.63 -36.71 27.45
CA SER A 988 29.67 -37.18 28.45
C SER A 988 29.97 -36.60 29.85
N LEU A 989 28.96 -36.47 30.71
CA LEU A 989 29.18 -36.03 32.09
C LEU A 989 30.03 -37.04 32.87
N GLU A 990 29.87 -38.33 32.56
CA GLU A 990 30.65 -39.41 33.16
C GLU A 990 32.13 -39.26 32.83
N ASP A 991 32.46 -38.96 31.57
CA ASP A 991 33.86 -38.79 31.15
C ASP A 991 34.49 -37.53 31.73
N LYS A 992 33.72 -36.44 31.88
CA LYS A 992 34.17 -35.24 32.62
C LYS A 992 34.47 -35.56 34.08
N ALA A 993 33.58 -36.31 34.74
CA ALA A 993 33.77 -36.68 36.14
C ALA A 993 34.99 -37.60 36.31
N ARG A 994 35.16 -38.60 35.42
CA ARG A 994 36.34 -39.48 35.38
C ARG A 994 37.62 -38.69 35.14
N PHE A 995 37.61 -37.75 34.20
CA PHE A 995 38.76 -36.88 33.91
C PHE A 995 39.19 -36.08 35.14
N GLU A 996 38.25 -35.46 35.85
CA GLU A 996 38.55 -34.72 37.09
C GLU A 996 39.05 -35.60 38.23
N LEU A 997 38.52 -36.82 38.37
CA LEU A 997 38.98 -37.78 39.38
C LEU A 997 40.42 -38.24 39.08
N ARG A 998 40.78 -38.47 37.80
CA ARG A 998 42.15 -38.77 37.38
C ARG A 998 43.11 -37.61 37.67
N LEU A 999 42.73 -36.38 37.31
CA LEU A 999 43.50 -35.18 37.65
C LEU A 999 43.75 -35.02 39.16
N ARG A 1000 42.76 -35.38 39.99
CA ARG A 1000 42.91 -35.36 41.46
C ARG A 1000 43.86 -36.44 41.96
N ALA A 1001 43.83 -37.63 41.37
CA ALA A 1001 44.74 -38.73 41.69
C ALA A 1001 46.19 -38.37 41.33
N GLU A 1002 46.44 -37.90 40.10
CA GLU A 1002 47.77 -37.47 39.66
C GLU A 1002 48.32 -36.32 40.49
N LYS A 1003 47.52 -35.31 40.83
CA LYS A 1003 47.97 -34.21 41.72
C LYS A 1003 48.32 -34.70 43.13
N ARG A 1004 47.66 -35.75 43.63
CA ARG A 1004 48.02 -36.38 44.91
C ARG A 1004 49.27 -37.22 44.80
N GLU A 1005 49.47 -37.94 43.71
CA GLU A 1005 50.71 -38.66 43.45
C GLU A 1005 51.88 -37.70 43.27
N TRP A 1006 51.71 -36.59 42.54
CA TRP A 1006 52.72 -35.56 42.36
C TRP A 1006 53.01 -34.81 43.66
N ARG A 1007 51.99 -34.49 44.48
CA ARG A 1007 52.18 -33.93 45.83
C ARG A 1007 52.82 -34.92 46.79
N SER A 1008 52.45 -36.20 46.73
CA SER A 1008 53.08 -37.27 47.51
C SER A 1008 54.53 -37.45 47.08
N HIS A 1009 54.81 -37.38 45.78
CA HIS A 1009 56.15 -37.43 45.20
C HIS A 1009 56.96 -36.21 45.64
N MET A 1010 56.47 -34.97 45.49
CA MET A 1010 57.14 -33.76 45.98
C MET A 1010 57.35 -33.77 47.50
N LEU A 1011 56.37 -34.22 48.29
CA LEU A 1011 56.53 -34.34 49.74
C LEU A 1011 57.56 -35.42 50.10
N ARG A 1012 57.66 -36.51 49.32
CA ARG A 1012 58.75 -37.50 49.43
C ARG A 1012 60.10 -36.94 48.98
N SER A 1013 60.15 -36.10 47.93
CA SER A 1013 61.35 -35.44 47.41
C SER A 1013 61.87 -34.32 48.34
N LEU A 1014 60.96 -33.59 48.99
CA LEU A 1014 61.30 -32.57 49.99
C LEU A 1014 61.64 -33.19 51.35
N GLY A 1015 61.01 -34.32 51.71
CA GLY A 1015 61.38 -35.11 52.89
C GLY A 1015 62.70 -35.88 52.77
N THR A 1016 63.31 -35.94 51.58
CA THR A 1016 64.66 -36.50 51.37
C THR A 1016 65.76 -35.43 51.32
N LEU A 1017 65.41 -34.14 51.45
CA LEU A 1017 66.32 -32.99 51.52
C LEU A 1017 66.41 -32.34 52.92
N ALA A 1018 65.81 -32.96 53.94
CA ALA A 1018 65.87 -32.56 55.35
C ALA A 1018 66.76 -33.49 56.18
#